data_AF-A0A4Q5RU33-F1
#
_entry.id   AF-A0A4Q5RU33-F1
#
_cell.length_a   1.000
_cell.length_b   1.000
_cell.length_c   1.000
_cell.angle_alpha   90.00
_cell.angle_beta   90.00
_cell.angle_gamma   90.00
#
_symmetry.space_group_name_H-M   'P 1'
#
loop_
_entity.id
_entity.type
_entity.pdbx_description
1 polymer ?
#
loop_
_entity_poly.entity_id
_entity_poly.type
_entity_poly.pdbx_seq_one_letter_code
_entity_poly.pdbx_strand_id
1 'polypeptide(L)'
;MPKLTVDGIEVEVPAGATVLQACEAAGKEIPRFCYHERLSIAGNCRMCLVEVKPGPPKPQASCALPAGEGQEIRTDTPMVKAAREGVMEFLLINHPLDCPICDQGGECDLQDQSVAYGKGHSRYTENKRAVTEKYMGPIIKTIMTRCIQCTRCVRFGEEVAGVEDIGAIYRGEDMQITTYLEKAFRSELSGNAVDLCPVGALTHKPVAFEYRPWELKRNLSIDVTDAVGTNIRLDSRGRQVMRVLPRINEDVNEEWAHDKARYHVDGLVRRRLDKPFVRVNGNLIEATWDEAFDAIAVAAKKAGSSVAAIAGDLLDCETMFAAKKLVNGLGSNLLEGRQTGMAYDVTNLGSVAFNTTIGEIENADAILLVGTNLRWEAPLINTRVRKAIKKGAKVFAIGPETDLTYKVEWLGNDLGILAKMPEAAAEAIDNAERPVLLLGPGALKDGHGPALAMAKSFIKGDWNGFNVVHTAAARMGGLMLGYAQAGGIADVVAADPKLTFFLGADEVDFSAFAGSFKVYIGHHGDKGAHHADVILPSATYAEKPGTYVNLEGRVQRSERAVFAPGDAREDWTILRALSDKLGATLPFDSFEQLRAAMAADVPELGQEGLVRYNWAPPKLAAEAKGPVNYPIADFYLTNAICRASPTMQRCSAELVHGEEFAEAAE
;
A
#
# COMPACT_ATOMS: atom_id res chain seq x y z
N MET A 1 30.48 -19.27 -4.44
CA MET A 1 30.37 -17.81 -4.19
C MET A 1 31.72 -17.22 -4.54
N PRO A 2 31.80 -16.25 -5.47
CA PRO A 2 33.06 -15.60 -5.81
C PRO A 2 33.65 -14.86 -4.60
N LYS A 3 34.96 -15.01 -4.39
CA LYS A 3 35.78 -14.21 -3.47
C LYS A 3 36.58 -13.17 -4.24
N LEU A 4 36.51 -11.92 -3.78
CA LEU A 4 37.15 -10.77 -4.42
C LEU A 4 37.59 -9.75 -3.36
N THR A 5 38.49 -8.86 -3.75
CA THR A 5 39.03 -7.81 -2.88
C THR A 5 38.54 -6.44 -3.33
N VAL A 6 37.95 -5.65 -2.45
CA VAL A 6 37.53 -4.26 -2.70
C VAL A 6 38.32 -3.32 -1.80
N ASP A 7 39.17 -2.47 -2.36
CA ASP A 7 40.06 -1.55 -1.64
C ASP A 7 40.86 -2.23 -0.50
N GLY A 8 41.30 -3.47 -0.73
CA GLY A 8 42.03 -4.29 0.25
C GLY A 8 41.15 -5.08 1.23
N ILE A 9 39.82 -4.99 1.13
CA ILE A 9 38.86 -5.75 1.93
C ILE A 9 38.43 -6.99 1.14
N GLU A 10 38.71 -8.18 1.67
CA GLU A 10 38.22 -9.43 1.08
C GLU A 10 36.72 -9.58 1.38
N VAL A 11 35.93 -9.87 0.36
CA VAL A 11 34.49 -10.13 0.46
C VAL A 11 34.11 -11.37 -0.35
N GLU A 12 33.07 -12.04 0.12
CA GLU A 12 32.44 -13.17 -0.55
C GLU A 12 31.00 -12.80 -0.88
N VAL A 13 30.61 -12.92 -2.15
CA VAL A 13 29.28 -12.50 -2.61
C VAL A 13 28.55 -13.66 -3.32
N PRO A 14 27.20 -13.62 -3.39
CA PRO A 14 26.44 -14.60 -4.16
C PRO A 14 26.85 -14.65 -5.63
N ALA A 15 26.75 -15.84 -6.25
CA ALA A 15 27.01 -15.97 -7.68
C ALA A 15 26.01 -15.12 -8.49
N GLY A 16 26.51 -14.37 -9.46
CA GLY A 16 25.70 -13.43 -10.25
C GLY A 16 25.60 -12.02 -9.67
N ALA A 17 26.15 -11.78 -8.48
CA ALA A 17 26.28 -10.42 -7.95
C ALA A 17 27.13 -9.53 -8.87
N THR A 18 26.82 -8.24 -8.89
CA THR A 18 27.60 -7.23 -9.62
C THR A 18 28.77 -6.73 -8.78
N VAL A 19 29.75 -6.10 -9.43
CA VAL A 19 30.85 -5.42 -8.73
C VAL A 19 30.32 -4.31 -7.81
N LEU A 20 29.22 -3.63 -8.16
CA LEU A 20 28.58 -2.64 -7.29
C LEU A 20 28.11 -3.27 -5.98
N GLN A 21 27.41 -4.41 -6.05
CA GLN A 21 26.94 -5.13 -4.86
C GLN A 21 28.10 -5.69 -4.03
N ALA A 22 29.20 -6.09 -4.67
CA ALA A 22 30.41 -6.49 -3.96
C ALA A 22 31.08 -5.31 -3.22
N CYS A 23 31.06 -4.11 -3.81
CA CYS A 23 31.48 -2.90 -3.11
C CYS A 23 30.58 -2.60 -1.91
N GLU A 24 29.26 -2.72 -2.05
CA GLU A 24 28.30 -2.54 -0.95
C GLU A 24 28.55 -3.55 0.18
N ALA A 25 28.80 -4.83 -0.15
CA ALA A 25 29.19 -5.86 0.81
C ALA A 25 30.52 -5.55 1.54
N ALA A 26 31.43 -4.82 0.88
CA ALA A 26 32.68 -4.32 1.48
C ALA A 26 32.50 -3.01 2.26
N GLY A 27 31.29 -2.48 2.39
CA GLY A 27 31.00 -1.18 3.02
C GLY A 27 31.46 0.03 2.20
N LYS A 28 31.62 -0.14 0.88
CA LYS A 28 32.03 0.92 -0.06
C LYS A 28 30.84 1.39 -0.87
N GLU A 29 30.43 2.63 -0.62
CA GLU A 29 29.38 3.28 -1.39
C GLU A 29 29.90 3.72 -2.77
N ILE A 30 29.19 3.31 -3.83
CA ILE A 30 29.50 3.69 -5.21
C ILE A 30 28.40 4.62 -5.73
N PRO A 31 28.75 5.82 -6.27
CA PRO A 31 27.74 6.74 -6.76
C PRO A 31 26.98 6.16 -7.95
N ARG A 32 25.65 6.33 -7.94
CA ARG A 32 24.71 5.72 -8.89
C ARG A 32 23.57 6.68 -9.26
N PHE A 33 23.19 6.66 -10.54
CA PHE A 33 22.00 7.38 -11.03
C PHE A 33 21.00 6.47 -11.75
N CYS A 34 21.46 5.56 -12.61
CA CYS A 34 20.57 4.68 -13.36
C CYS A 34 20.37 3.33 -12.67
N TYR A 35 21.34 2.85 -11.90
CA TYR A 35 21.20 1.60 -11.17
C TYR A 35 20.11 1.74 -10.10
N HIS A 36 19.25 0.74 -9.99
CA HIS A 36 18.25 0.57 -8.96
C HIS A 36 18.19 -0.92 -8.65
N GLU A 37 18.12 -1.31 -7.38
CA GLU A 37 18.21 -2.72 -6.97
C GLU A 37 17.05 -3.57 -7.51
N ARG A 38 15.90 -2.95 -7.79
CA ARG A 38 14.68 -3.61 -8.27
C ARG A 38 14.35 -3.37 -9.74
N LEU A 39 15.23 -2.72 -10.49
CA LEU A 39 15.08 -2.51 -11.93
C LEU A 39 16.22 -3.21 -12.67
N SER A 40 15.98 -3.55 -13.94
CA SER A 40 17.02 -4.11 -14.80
C SER A 40 18.25 -3.19 -14.89
N ILE A 41 19.42 -3.78 -15.10
CA ILE A 41 20.67 -3.02 -15.21
C ILE A 41 20.73 -2.29 -16.56
N ALA A 42 20.84 -0.96 -16.53
CA ALA A 42 20.93 -0.13 -17.74
C ALA A 42 22.37 0.26 -18.13
N GLY A 43 23.13 0.86 -17.20
CA GLY A 43 24.50 1.31 -17.44
C GLY A 43 24.64 2.56 -18.34
N ASN A 44 23.60 3.38 -18.51
CA ASN A 44 23.64 4.58 -19.35
C ASN A 44 24.29 5.81 -18.68
N CYS A 45 24.25 5.94 -17.35
CA CYS A 45 24.77 7.13 -16.65
C CYS A 45 26.30 7.14 -16.43
N ARG A 46 26.94 5.96 -16.37
CA ARG A 46 28.39 5.80 -16.13
C ARG A 46 28.94 6.42 -14.84
N MET A 47 28.12 6.79 -13.85
CA MET A 47 28.62 7.36 -12.58
C MET A 47 29.33 6.32 -11.69
N CYS A 48 28.96 5.05 -11.84
CA CYS A 48 29.45 3.93 -11.03
C CYS A 48 30.80 3.35 -11.51
N LEU A 49 31.61 4.14 -12.20
CA LEU A 49 32.90 3.66 -12.72
C LEU A 49 33.87 3.32 -11.58
N VAL A 50 34.52 2.17 -11.68
CA VAL A 50 35.56 1.65 -10.76
C VAL A 50 36.72 1.04 -11.55
N GLU A 51 37.89 0.92 -10.93
CA GLU A 51 39.03 0.21 -11.51
C GLU A 51 39.00 -1.25 -11.05
N VAL A 52 39.23 -2.20 -11.97
CA VAL A 52 39.16 -3.64 -11.69
C VAL A 52 40.38 -4.35 -12.29
N LYS A 53 40.99 -5.25 -11.52
CA LYS A 53 42.08 -6.15 -11.96
C LYS A 53 41.67 -7.61 -11.73
N PRO A 54 41.97 -8.54 -12.66
CA PRO A 54 42.40 -8.27 -14.04
C PRO A 54 41.28 -7.54 -14.81
N GLY A 55 41.65 -6.56 -15.63
CA GLY A 55 40.68 -5.76 -16.38
C GLY A 55 41.35 -4.91 -17.45
N PRO A 56 40.59 -4.38 -18.42
CA PRO A 56 41.13 -3.48 -19.43
C PRO A 56 41.67 -2.19 -18.79
N PRO A 57 42.57 -1.44 -19.45
CA PRO A 57 43.16 -0.20 -18.93
C PRO A 57 42.17 0.98 -19.01
N LYS A 58 40.93 0.78 -18.56
CA LYS A 58 39.86 1.78 -18.49
C LYS A 58 38.89 1.43 -17.34
N PRO A 59 38.27 2.43 -16.68
CA PRO A 59 37.28 2.17 -15.64
C PRO A 59 36.09 1.36 -16.17
N GLN A 60 35.57 0.47 -15.34
CA GLN A 60 34.43 -0.41 -15.64
C GLN A 60 33.18 0.05 -14.91
N ALA A 61 32.01 -0.10 -15.52
CA ALA A 61 30.74 0.21 -14.87
C ALA A 61 30.39 -0.89 -13.86
N SER A 62 30.51 -0.58 -12.56
CA SER A 62 30.34 -1.57 -11.49
C SER A 62 28.95 -2.18 -11.46
N CYS A 63 27.93 -1.43 -11.89
CA CYS A 63 26.53 -1.88 -11.86
C CYS A 63 26.21 -3.01 -12.85
N ALA A 64 27.06 -3.22 -13.87
CA ALA A 64 26.82 -4.23 -14.92
C ALA A 64 27.92 -5.28 -14.99
N LEU A 65 29.10 -4.99 -14.46
CA LEU A 65 30.21 -5.94 -14.40
C LEU A 65 29.90 -7.02 -13.35
N PRO A 66 29.86 -8.31 -13.71
CA PRO A 66 29.71 -9.38 -12.72
C PRO A 66 30.93 -9.47 -11.80
N ALA A 67 30.68 -9.70 -10.51
CA ALA A 67 31.71 -10.01 -9.52
C ALA A 67 32.28 -11.41 -9.81
N GLY A 68 33.59 -11.49 -9.99
CA GLY A 68 34.32 -12.72 -10.33
C GLY A 68 35.38 -13.07 -9.30
N GLU A 69 35.74 -14.36 -9.25
CA GLU A 69 36.78 -14.87 -8.36
C GLU A 69 38.13 -14.17 -8.61
N GLY A 70 38.79 -13.76 -7.52
CA GLY A 70 40.11 -13.13 -7.56
C GLY A 70 40.14 -11.72 -8.16
N GLN A 71 38.99 -11.10 -8.41
CA GLN A 71 38.97 -9.69 -8.82
C GLN A 71 39.49 -8.78 -7.69
N GLU A 72 40.28 -7.78 -8.05
CA GLU A 72 40.70 -6.68 -7.19
C GLU A 72 40.06 -5.38 -7.70
N ILE A 73 39.18 -4.80 -6.90
CA ILE A 73 38.41 -3.61 -7.22
C ILE A 73 39.01 -2.46 -6.43
N ARG A 74 39.27 -1.35 -7.13
CA ARG A 74 39.72 -0.10 -6.54
C ARG A 74 38.68 0.99 -6.81
N THR A 75 38.18 1.61 -5.75
CA THR A 75 37.08 2.60 -5.81
C THR A 75 37.55 4.04 -5.62
N ASP A 76 38.83 4.22 -5.28
CA ASP A 76 39.43 5.47 -4.78
C ASP A 76 40.64 5.96 -5.58
N THR A 77 40.99 5.31 -6.69
CA THR A 77 42.18 5.66 -7.47
C THR A 77 42.00 7.00 -8.21
N PRO A 78 43.11 7.69 -8.57
CA PRO A 78 43.03 8.91 -9.36
C PRO A 78 42.25 8.75 -10.67
N MET A 79 42.32 7.55 -11.29
CA MET A 79 41.56 7.22 -12.49
C MET A 79 40.05 7.20 -12.23
N VAL A 80 39.62 6.56 -11.14
CA VAL A 80 38.21 6.50 -10.74
C VAL A 80 37.68 7.87 -10.39
N LYS A 81 38.45 8.65 -9.63
CA LYS A 81 38.09 10.04 -9.28
C LYS A 81 37.91 10.90 -10.54
N ALA A 82 38.88 10.88 -11.46
CA ALA A 82 38.80 11.62 -12.71
C ALA A 82 37.60 11.20 -13.58
N ALA A 83 37.27 9.90 -13.60
CA ALA A 83 36.11 9.39 -14.33
C ALA A 83 34.78 9.90 -13.74
N ARG A 84 34.61 9.85 -12.41
CA ARG A 84 33.41 10.36 -11.72
C ARG A 84 33.25 11.87 -11.90
N GLU A 85 34.33 12.63 -11.74
CA GLU A 85 34.34 14.07 -11.98
C GLU A 85 33.97 14.43 -13.43
N GLY A 86 34.46 13.66 -14.41
CA GLY A 86 34.12 13.85 -15.82
C GLY A 86 32.67 13.52 -16.14
N VAL A 87 32.14 12.42 -15.60
CA VAL A 87 30.73 12.05 -15.77
C VAL A 87 29.81 13.08 -15.11
N MET A 88 30.13 13.53 -13.91
CA MET A 88 29.37 14.57 -13.21
C MET A 88 29.35 15.88 -14.02
N GLU A 89 30.48 16.27 -14.63
CA GLU A 89 30.54 17.41 -15.53
C GLU A 89 29.56 17.23 -16.71
N PHE A 90 29.56 16.08 -17.40
CA PHE A 90 28.62 15.82 -18.49
C PHE A 90 27.15 15.86 -18.06
N LEU A 91 26.81 15.35 -16.87
CA LEU A 91 25.46 15.40 -16.34
C LEU A 91 25.02 16.85 -16.07
N LEU A 92 25.92 17.70 -15.60
CA LEU A 92 25.62 19.10 -15.25
C LEU A 92 25.71 20.08 -16.42
N ILE A 93 26.39 19.72 -17.52
CA ILE A 93 26.54 20.59 -18.71
C ILE A 93 25.18 21.08 -19.21
N ASN A 94 24.22 20.18 -19.38
CA ASN A 94 22.88 20.49 -19.91
C ASN A 94 21.79 20.51 -18.82
N HIS A 95 22.15 20.37 -17.55
CA HIS A 95 21.21 20.48 -16.42
C HIS A 95 20.94 21.97 -16.10
N PRO A 96 19.68 22.38 -15.85
CA PRO A 96 19.32 23.76 -15.58
C PRO A 96 19.74 24.17 -14.16
N LEU A 97 19.91 25.47 -13.93
CA LEU A 97 20.25 26.03 -12.60
C LEU A 97 19.00 26.21 -11.73
N ASP A 98 18.19 25.17 -11.65
CA ASP A 98 16.87 25.21 -11.02
C ASP A 98 16.88 24.86 -9.53
N CYS A 99 18.03 24.54 -8.94
CA CYS A 99 18.11 24.05 -7.56
C CYS A 99 17.26 24.85 -6.54
N PRO A 100 17.16 26.19 -6.59
CA PRO A 100 16.28 26.95 -5.68
C PRO A 100 14.78 26.67 -5.86
N ILE A 101 14.34 26.52 -7.11
CA ILE A 101 12.93 26.31 -7.49
C ILE A 101 12.57 24.83 -7.67
N CYS A 102 13.54 23.93 -7.52
CA CYS A 102 13.36 22.50 -7.67
C CYS A 102 12.88 21.88 -6.34
N ASP A 103 11.77 21.14 -6.37
CA ASP A 103 11.23 20.49 -5.18
C ASP A 103 12.12 19.38 -4.62
N GLN A 104 12.94 18.76 -5.47
CA GLN A 104 13.94 17.77 -5.05
C GLN A 104 15.15 18.42 -4.34
N GLY A 105 15.27 19.76 -4.32
CA GLY A 105 16.37 20.44 -3.67
C GLY A 105 16.49 20.05 -2.20
N GLY A 106 17.64 19.53 -1.78
CA GLY A 106 17.89 18.99 -0.44
C GLY A 106 17.66 17.48 -0.27
N GLU A 107 17.14 16.80 -1.29
CA GLU A 107 17.05 15.33 -1.35
C GLU A 107 17.35 14.81 -2.77
N CYS A 108 18.24 15.50 -3.49
CA CYS A 108 18.57 15.23 -4.88
C CYS A 108 19.90 14.49 -4.98
N ASP A 109 19.88 13.26 -5.50
CA ASP A 109 21.10 12.47 -5.75
C ASP A 109 22.12 13.27 -6.58
N LEU A 110 21.66 14.03 -7.58
CA LEU A 110 22.56 14.81 -8.43
C LEU A 110 23.23 15.96 -7.68
N GLN A 111 22.52 16.58 -6.74
CA GLN A 111 23.09 17.62 -5.89
C GLN A 111 24.14 17.02 -4.95
N ASP A 112 23.77 15.96 -4.22
CA ASP A 112 24.62 15.35 -3.19
C ASP A 112 25.86 14.72 -3.81
N GLN A 113 25.70 13.96 -4.90
CA GLN A 113 26.83 13.34 -5.59
C GLN A 113 27.69 14.35 -6.34
N SER A 114 27.16 15.51 -6.76
CA SER A 114 27.98 16.59 -7.32
C SER A 114 28.88 17.21 -6.26
N VAL A 115 28.37 17.44 -5.05
CA VAL A 115 29.16 17.93 -3.92
C VAL A 115 30.21 16.90 -3.50
N ALA A 116 29.85 15.61 -3.46
CA ALA A 116 30.75 14.56 -2.99
C ALA A 116 31.80 14.12 -4.02
N TYR A 117 31.44 14.05 -5.31
CA TYR A 117 32.26 13.43 -6.37
C TYR A 117 32.54 14.33 -7.59
N GLY A 118 32.01 15.57 -7.60
CA GLY A 118 32.20 16.52 -8.70
C GLY A 118 33.43 17.43 -8.54
N LYS A 119 33.69 18.27 -9.56
CA LYS A 119 34.84 19.19 -9.62
C LYS A 119 34.67 20.49 -8.81
N GLY A 120 33.44 20.81 -8.39
CA GLY A 120 33.10 22.06 -7.69
C GLY A 120 33.06 23.34 -8.55
N HIS A 121 33.37 23.27 -9.85
CA HIS A 121 33.26 24.40 -10.79
C HIS A 121 32.88 23.93 -12.19
N SER A 122 32.24 24.80 -12.98
CA SER A 122 31.91 24.54 -14.39
C SER A 122 32.99 25.11 -15.31
N ARG A 123 33.23 24.42 -16.42
CA ARG A 123 34.00 24.94 -17.57
C ARG A 123 33.12 25.18 -18.81
N TYR A 124 31.84 24.84 -18.71
CA TYR A 124 30.88 24.96 -19.80
C TYR A 124 30.24 26.34 -19.79
N THR A 125 30.41 27.08 -20.88
CA THR A 125 29.98 28.48 -21.06
C THR A 125 28.96 28.65 -22.18
N GLU A 126 28.59 27.57 -22.86
CA GLU A 126 27.66 27.59 -23.99
C GLU A 126 26.20 27.52 -23.54
N ASN A 127 25.29 27.65 -24.50
CA ASN A 127 23.86 27.50 -24.26
C ASN A 127 23.49 26.06 -23.90
N LYS A 128 22.78 25.90 -22.79
CA LYS A 128 22.21 24.62 -22.37
C LYS A 128 20.99 24.28 -23.22
N ARG A 129 20.73 22.99 -23.43
CA ARG A 129 19.46 22.55 -24.01
C ARG A 129 18.28 22.89 -23.09
N ALA A 130 17.10 23.03 -23.67
CA ALA A 130 15.83 23.12 -22.95
C ALA A 130 14.86 22.09 -23.54
N VAL A 131 14.04 21.48 -22.69
CA VAL A 131 13.07 20.46 -23.08
C VAL A 131 11.69 20.92 -22.63
N THR A 132 10.70 20.83 -23.53
CA THR A 132 9.32 21.18 -23.19
C THR A 132 8.76 20.24 -22.13
N GLU A 133 7.96 20.80 -21.23
CA GLU A 133 7.26 20.01 -20.22
C GLU A 133 6.28 19.04 -20.87
N LYS A 134 6.06 17.92 -20.20
CA LYS A 134 5.23 16.81 -20.69
C LYS A 134 4.11 16.55 -19.71
N TYR A 135 2.90 16.40 -20.20
CA TYR A 135 1.82 15.93 -19.34
C TYR A 135 1.99 14.45 -19.03
N MET A 136 2.08 14.11 -17.74
CA MET A 136 2.18 12.71 -17.26
C MET A 136 1.09 12.36 -16.24
N GLY A 137 0.00 13.13 -16.22
CA GLY A 137 -1.16 12.88 -15.38
C GLY A 137 -1.27 13.81 -14.16
N PRO A 138 -2.24 13.52 -13.28
CA PRO A 138 -2.63 14.43 -12.20
C PRO A 138 -1.67 14.42 -11.01
N ILE A 139 -0.81 13.40 -10.89
CA ILE A 139 0.06 13.19 -9.72
C ILE A 139 1.55 13.41 -9.99
N ILE A 140 1.99 13.39 -11.25
CA ILE A 140 3.39 13.59 -11.66
C ILE A 140 3.52 14.95 -12.32
N LYS A 141 4.27 15.85 -11.69
CA LYS A 141 4.71 17.10 -12.30
C LYS A 141 6.04 16.87 -13.00
N THR A 142 6.15 17.31 -14.25
CA THR A 142 7.35 17.13 -15.06
C THR A 142 8.06 18.45 -15.31
N ILE A 143 9.38 18.46 -15.16
CA ILE A 143 10.25 19.56 -15.61
C ILE A 143 11.42 18.91 -16.34
N MET A 144 11.19 18.57 -17.60
CA MET A 144 12.02 17.62 -18.35
C MET A 144 13.41 18.15 -18.71
N THR A 145 13.62 19.47 -18.66
CA THR A 145 14.96 20.06 -18.76
C THR A 145 15.90 19.54 -17.66
N ARG A 146 15.36 19.19 -16.48
CA ARG A 146 16.14 18.61 -15.37
C ARG A 146 16.48 17.13 -15.58
N CYS A 147 15.83 16.44 -16.52
CA CYS A 147 16.03 15.01 -16.74
C CYS A 147 17.45 14.72 -17.23
N ILE A 148 18.10 13.75 -16.59
CA ILE A 148 19.43 13.22 -16.96
C ILE A 148 19.33 11.93 -17.80
N GLN A 149 18.12 11.57 -18.23
CA GLN A 149 17.83 10.40 -19.07
C GLN A 149 18.42 9.08 -18.53
N CYS A 150 18.34 8.88 -17.21
CA CYS A 150 18.79 7.66 -16.54
C CYS A 150 17.88 6.43 -16.79
N THR A 151 16.73 6.65 -17.45
CA THR A 151 15.71 5.65 -17.82
C THR A 151 15.16 4.80 -16.66
N ARG A 152 15.24 5.27 -15.40
CA ARG A 152 14.61 4.57 -14.26
C ARG A 152 13.08 4.51 -14.41
N CYS A 153 12.44 5.62 -14.75
CA CYS A 153 10.98 5.69 -14.92
C CYS A 153 10.46 4.79 -16.06
N VAL A 154 11.17 4.73 -17.20
CA VAL A 154 10.84 3.85 -18.33
C VAL A 154 10.88 2.39 -17.89
N ARG A 155 12.00 1.96 -17.30
CA ARG A 155 12.17 0.59 -16.80
C ARG A 155 11.15 0.24 -15.72
N PHE A 156 10.83 1.18 -14.82
CA PHE A 156 9.79 0.96 -13.82
C PHE A 156 8.41 0.75 -14.45
N GLY A 157 8.03 1.59 -15.41
CA GLY A 157 6.79 1.46 -16.16
C GLY A 157 6.67 0.06 -16.77
N GLU A 158 7.66 -0.35 -17.54
CA GLU A 158 7.67 -1.64 -18.24
C GLU A 158 7.80 -2.84 -17.29
N GLU A 159 8.72 -2.78 -16.34
CA GLU A 159 9.14 -3.97 -15.60
C GLU A 159 8.33 -4.23 -14.34
N VAL A 160 7.89 -3.17 -13.64
CA VAL A 160 7.22 -3.26 -12.33
C VAL A 160 5.75 -2.92 -12.46
N ALA A 161 5.41 -1.73 -12.96
CA ALA A 161 4.03 -1.31 -13.19
C ALA A 161 3.35 -2.13 -14.29
N GLY A 162 4.14 -2.63 -15.26
CA GLY A 162 3.65 -3.44 -16.37
C GLY A 162 2.87 -2.66 -17.42
N VAL A 163 3.12 -1.35 -17.54
CA VAL A 163 2.52 -0.49 -18.55
C VAL A 163 3.60 0.21 -19.37
N GLU A 164 3.40 0.31 -20.68
CA GLU A 164 4.40 0.83 -21.63
C GLU A 164 4.16 2.31 -21.98
N ASP A 165 3.57 3.07 -21.05
CA ASP A 165 3.16 4.45 -21.30
C ASP A 165 4.34 5.42 -21.39
N ILE A 166 5.47 5.16 -20.71
CA ILE A 166 6.66 6.02 -20.68
C ILE A 166 7.75 5.42 -21.56
N GLY A 167 8.32 6.23 -22.46
CA GLY A 167 9.41 5.83 -23.35
C GLY A 167 10.46 6.91 -23.57
N ALA A 168 11.48 6.56 -24.36
CA ALA A 168 12.49 7.50 -24.85
C ALA A 168 12.32 7.68 -26.36
N ILE A 169 12.16 8.92 -26.81
CA ILE A 169 12.08 9.30 -28.23
C ILE A 169 13.32 10.10 -28.64
N TYR A 170 13.52 10.23 -29.96
CA TYR A 170 14.69 10.87 -30.58
C TYR A 170 16.02 10.18 -30.23
N ARG A 171 17.16 10.86 -30.41
CA ARG A 171 18.52 10.32 -30.21
C ARG A 171 19.51 11.42 -29.87
N GLY A 172 20.64 11.06 -29.25
CA GLY A 172 21.69 12.02 -28.91
C GLY A 172 21.25 12.99 -27.81
N GLU A 173 21.64 14.25 -27.92
CA GLU A 173 21.25 15.28 -26.94
C GLU A 173 19.76 15.66 -27.00
N ASP A 174 19.11 15.41 -28.13
CA ASP A 174 17.68 15.62 -28.36
C ASP A 174 16.80 14.49 -27.81
N MET A 175 17.39 13.44 -27.23
CA MET A 175 16.64 12.32 -26.66
C MET A 175 15.77 12.81 -25.48
N GLN A 176 14.48 12.53 -25.55
CA GLN A 176 13.49 12.97 -24.56
C GLN A 176 12.77 11.77 -23.96
N ILE A 177 12.59 11.80 -22.64
CA ILE A 177 11.66 10.90 -21.95
C ILE A 177 10.27 11.53 -22.02
N THR A 178 9.28 10.77 -22.48
CA THR A 178 7.91 11.25 -22.63
C THR A 178 6.94 10.10 -22.44
N THR A 179 5.66 10.43 -22.25
CA THR A 179 4.58 9.45 -22.38
C THR A 179 4.08 9.34 -23.82
N TYR A 180 3.48 8.20 -24.16
CA TYR A 180 2.85 7.98 -25.45
C TYR A 180 1.75 9.02 -25.70
N LEU A 181 1.91 9.81 -26.78
CA LEU A 181 1.02 10.93 -27.13
C LEU A 181 0.82 11.97 -26.00
N GLU A 182 1.79 12.13 -25.11
CA GLU A 182 1.73 13.04 -23.95
C GLU A 182 0.47 12.82 -23.08
N LYS A 183 0.02 11.56 -22.98
CA LYS A 183 -1.06 11.15 -22.09
C LYS A 183 -0.56 10.88 -20.68
N ALA A 184 -1.48 10.76 -19.73
CA ALA A 184 -1.16 10.37 -18.36
C ALA A 184 -0.43 9.02 -18.32
N PHE A 185 0.47 8.86 -17.34
CA PHE A 185 1.05 7.55 -17.01
C PHE A 185 0.00 6.73 -16.24
N ARG A 186 -0.71 5.83 -16.93
CA ARG A 186 -1.90 5.14 -16.41
C ARG A 186 -1.53 3.85 -15.69
N SER A 187 -1.07 4.01 -14.45
CA SER A 187 -0.89 2.90 -13.52
C SER A 187 -1.28 3.33 -12.13
N GLU A 188 -1.78 2.39 -11.34
CA GLU A 188 -2.00 2.49 -9.89
C GLU A 188 -0.70 2.58 -9.08
N LEU A 189 0.46 2.43 -9.74
CA LEU A 189 1.80 2.52 -9.17
C LEU A 189 2.60 3.69 -9.77
N SER A 190 1.96 4.59 -10.52
CA SER A 190 2.66 5.60 -11.32
C SER A 190 3.50 6.56 -10.48
N GLY A 191 3.06 6.86 -9.26
CA GLY A 191 3.72 7.74 -8.30
C GLY A 191 5.10 7.28 -7.85
N ASN A 192 5.40 5.98 -7.92
CA ASN A 192 6.75 5.46 -7.61
C ASN A 192 7.82 5.99 -8.59
N ALA A 193 7.43 6.41 -9.80
CA ALA A 193 8.37 7.01 -10.74
C ALA A 193 8.95 8.34 -10.23
N VAL A 194 8.26 9.04 -9.33
CA VAL A 194 8.77 10.25 -8.67
C VAL A 194 9.90 9.89 -7.72
N ASP A 195 9.69 8.92 -6.83
CA ASP A 195 10.71 8.47 -5.87
C ASP A 195 11.95 7.89 -6.56
N LEU A 196 11.74 7.19 -7.68
CA LEU A 196 12.82 6.61 -8.47
C LEU A 196 13.67 7.67 -9.17
N CYS A 197 13.12 8.85 -9.44
CA CYS A 197 13.80 9.89 -10.18
C CYS A 197 14.94 10.47 -9.32
N PRO A 198 16.22 10.31 -9.70
CA PRO A 198 17.33 10.82 -8.90
C PRO A 198 17.49 12.35 -8.98
N VAL A 199 16.58 13.02 -9.69
CA VAL A 199 16.57 14.45 -9.98
C VAL A 199 15.13 14.95 -9.92
N GLY A 200 14.92 16.25 -9.73
CA GLY A 200 13.57 16.83 -9.71
C GLY A 200 12.94 17.03 -11.08
N ALA A 201 13.12 16.08 -11.99
CA ALA A 201 12.48 16.06 -13.30
C ALA A 201 11.06 15.48 -13.24
N LEU A 202 10.83 14.50 -12.36
CA LEU A 202 9.52 14.00 -12.00
C LEU A 202 9.31 14.29 -10.51
N THR A 203 8.26 15.01 -10.15
CA THR A 203 7.98 15.47 -8.78
C THR A 203 6.50 15.29 -8.43
N HIS A 204 6.15 15.35 -7.15
CA HIS A 204 4.77 15.18 -6.70
C HIS A 204 3.92 16.42 -7.03
N LYS A 205 3.03 16.30 -8.02
CA LYS A 205 2.19 17.42 -8.48
C LYS A 205 1.25 18.00 -7.40
N PRO A 206 0.56 17.19 -6.56
CA PRO A 206 -0.43 17.71 -5.61
C PRO A 206 0.14 18.62 -4.52
N VAL A 207 1.45 18.52 -4.28
CA VAL A 207 2.16 19.21 -3.19
C VAL A 207 3.40 19.94 -3.72
N ALA A 208 3.42 20.22 -5.01
CA ALA A 208 4.50 20.93 -5.67
C ALA A 208 4.71 22.30 -4.99
N PHE A 209 5.97 22.61 -4.68
CA PHE A 209 6.41 23.84 -4.01
C PHE A 209 5.85 24.09 -2.59
N GLU A 210 5.12 23.16 -2.01
CA GLU A 210 4.50 23.35 -0.70
C GLU A 210 5.48 23.20 0.46
N TYR A 211 6.61 22.50 0.30
CA TYR A 211 7.57 22.23 1.37
C TYR A 211 9.02 22.10 0.86
N ARG A 212 9.96 22.00 1.80
CA ARG A 212 11.31 21.47 1.53
C ARG A 212 11.63 20.26 2.42
N PRO A 213 12.44 19.30 1.95
CA PRO A 213 12.67 18.03 2.65
C PRO A 213 13.20 18.17 4.08
N TRP A 214 13.97 19.23 4.35
CA TRP A 214 14.54 19.53 5.68
C TRP A 214 13.52 20.13 6.66
N GLU A 215 12.36 20.58 6.19
CA GLU A 215 11.28 21.10 7.05
C GLU A 215 10.39 19.99 7.62
N LEU A 216 10.49 18.79 7.05
CA LEU A 216 9.55 17.70 7.30
C LEU A 216 9.97 16.86 8.50
N LYS A 217 9.02 16.64 9.41
CA LYS A 217 9.12 15.60 10.43
C LYS A 217 8.74 14.26 9.80
N ARG A 218 9.57 13.24 10.03
CA ARG A 218 9.42 11.90 9.46
C ARG A 218 8.88 10.94 10.50
N ASN A 219 7.71 10.37 10.26
CA ASN A 219 7.07 9.40 11.16
C ASN A 219 6.83 8.07 10.44
N LEU A 220 7.18 6.96 11.11
CA LEU A 220 6.99 5.62 10.54
C LEU A 220 5.52 5.21 10.71
N SER A 221 4.90 4.75 9.63
CA SER A 221 3.49 4.36 9.65
C SER A 221 3.25 3.15 8.73
N ILE A 222 1.99 2.72 8.67
CA ILE A 222 1.47 1.62 7.87
C ILE A 222 0.29 2.17 7.07
N ASP A 223 0.24 1.85 5.79
CA ASP A 223 -0.90 2.21 4.95
C ASP A 223 -2.12 1.39 5.35
N VAL A 224 -3.27 2.05 5.32
CA VAL A 224 -4.57 1.46 5.69
C VAL A 224 -5.56 1.45 4.53
N THR A 225 -5.14 1.86 3.33
CA THR A 225 -6.06 2.05 2.20
C THR A 225 -6.34 0.80 1.38
N ASP A 226 -5.61 -0.28 1.66
CA ASP A 226 -5.84 -1.67 1.23
C ASP A 226 -5.53 -2.65 2.38
N ALA A 227 -5.55 -3.97 2.13
CA ALA A 227 -5.18 -4.97 3.14
C ALA A 227 -3.73 -5.46 3.06
N VAL A 228 -2.88 -4.88 2.21
CA VAL A 228 -1.47 -5.27 2.07
C VAL A 228 -0.66 -4.81 3.28
N GLY A 229 -1.03 -3.67 3.87
CA GLY A 229 -0.31 -3.08 5.00
C GLY A 229 1.04 -2.53 4.55
N THR A 230 1.06 -1.76 3.46
CA THR A 230 2.28 -1.16 2.91
C THR A 230 3.05 -0.38 3.98
N ASN A 231 4.35 -0.66 4.15
CA ASN A 231 5.15 0.13 5.07
C ASN A 231 5.40 1.52 4.49
N ILE A 232 5.00 2.57 5.20
CA ILE A 232 5.09 3.95 4.71
C ILE A 232 5.73 4.88 5.75
N ARG A 233 6.13 6.06 5.28
CA ARG A 233 6.61 7.17 6.07
C ARG A 233 5.70 8.36 5.80
N LEU A 234 5.12 8.90 6.86
CA LEU A 234 4.34 10.13 6.81
C LEU A 234 5.29 11.29 7.09
N ASP A 235 5.46 12.16 6.11
CA ASP A 235 6.24 13.38 6.26
C ASP A 235 5.29 14.55 6.55
N SER A 236 5.42 15.15 7.72
CA SER A 236 4.52 16.21 8.18
C SER A 236 5.23 17.55 8.36
N ARG A 237 4.48 18.63 8.17
CA ARG A 237 4.90 19.99 8.51
C ARG A 237 3.81 20.64 9.35
N GLY A 238 4.16 20.97 10.61
CA GLY A 238 3.19 21.49 11.56
C GLY A 238 2.08 20.47 11.84
N ARG A 239 0.84 20.80 11.47
CA ARG A 239 -0.36 19.99 11.74
C ARG A 239 -0.82 19.13 10.57
N GLN A 240 -0.12 19.19 9.43
CA GLN A 240 -0.54 18.52 8.20
C GLN A 240 0.50 17.50 7.74
N VAL A 241 0.03 16.34 7.27
CA VAL A 241 0.84 15.41 6.49
C VAL A 241 0.99 15.98 5.10
N MET A 242 2.23 16.26 4.70
CA MET A 242 2.56 16.86 3.40
C MET A 242 2.72 15.79 2.33
N ARG A 243 3.31 14.64 2.65
CA ARG A 243 3.43 13.52 1.70
C ARG A 243 3.53 12.17 2.41
N VAL A 244 3.30 11.10 1.64
CA VAL A 244 3.58 9.73 2.04
C VAL A 244 4.64 9.15 1.10
N LEU A 245 5.72 8.62 1.67
CA LEU A 245 6.74 7.85 0.94
C LEU A 245 6.74 6.39 1.43
N PRO A 246 7.10 5.42 0.58
CA PRO A 246 7.26 4.03 0.99
C PRO A 246 8.48 3.87 1.91
N ARG A 247 8.45 2.82 2.72
CA ARG A 247 9.62 2.31 3.44
C ARG A 247 9.95 0.93 2.91
N ILE A 248 11.25 0.61 2.93
CA ILE A 248 11.71 -0.68 2.48
C ILE A 248 11.22 -1.77 3.44
N ASN A 249 10.52 -2.76 2.89
CA ASN A 249 10.15 -4.00 3.55
C ASN A 249 10.06 -5.12 2.49
N GLU A 250 11.11 -5.95 2.42
CA GLU A 250 11.25 -7.02 1.43
C GLU A 250 10.08 -8.01 1.43
N ASP A 251 9.49 -8.26 2.60
CA ASP A 251 8.43 -9.25 2.76
C ASP A 251 7.07 -8.75 2.29
N VAL A 252 6.86 -7.42 2.27
CA VAL A 252 5.56 -6.79 2.02
C VAL A 252 5.60 -6.01 0.71
N ASN A 253 6.02 -4.75 0.78
CA ASN A 253 5.88 -3.80 -0.31
C ASN A 253 7.17 -3.55 -1.10
N GLU A 254 8.26 -4.24 -0.76
CA GLU A 254 9.58 -3.94 -1.28
C GLU A 254 9.95 -2.50 -0.98
N GLU A 255 9.96 -1.62 -1.98
CA GLU A 255 10.13 -0.18 -1.84
C GLU A 255 8.98 0.60 -2.46
N TRP A 256 7.91 -0.09 -2.86
CA TRP A 256 6.80 0.49 -3.61
C TRP A 256 5.65 0.88 -2.70
N ALA A 257 4.83 1.82 -3.17
CA ALA A 257 3.52 2.13 -2.62
C ALA A 257 2.59 2.49 -3.78
N HIS A 258 1.35 2.05 -3.72
CA HIS A 258 0.36 2.40 -4.74
C HIS A 258 -0.14 3.84 -4.57
N ASP A 259 -0.70 4.41 -5.64
CA ASP A 259 -0.97 5.85 -5.74
C ASP A 259 -2.00 6.33 -4.73
N LYS A 260 -2.99 5.48 -4.42
CA LYS A 260 -3.94 5.74 -3.33
C LYS A 260 -3.25 5.89 -1.96
N ALA A 261 -2.26 5.06 -1.61
CA ALA A 261 -1.50 5.20 -0.35
C ALA A 261 -0.66 6.50 -0.34
N ARG A 262 -0.15 6.91 -1.52
CA ARG A 262 0.74 8.07 -1.67
C ARG A 262 0.02 9.42 -1.60
N TYR A 263 -1.13 9.51 -2.26
CA TYR A 263 -1.71 10.80 -2.67
C TYR A 263 -3.07 11.11 -2.03
N HIS A 264 -3.60 10.27 -1.14
CA HIS A 264 -4.81 10.60 -0.38
C HIS A 264 -4.60 11.65 0.73
N VAL A 265 -3.36 12.13 0.92
CA VAL A 265 -2.93 12.99 2.05
C VAL A 265 -3.73 14.28 2.18
N ASP A 266 -4.18 14.85 1.06
CA ASP A 266 -5.04 16.03 1.03
C ASP A 266 -6.48 15.73 1.54
N GLY A 267 -6.90 14.47 1.52
CA GLY A 267 -8.09 13.97 2.19
C GLY A 267 -8.01 14.05 3.71
N LEU A 268 -6.82 13.89 4.30
CA LEU A 268 -6.63 13.93 5.77
C LEU A 268 -6.99 15.28 6.41
N VAL A 269 -7.07 16.35 5.62
CA VAL A 269 -7.44 17.70 6.08
C VAL A 269 -8.79 18.18 5.54
N ARG A 270 -9.51 17.36 4.76
CA ARG A 270 -10.79 17.72 4.12
C ARG A 270 -11.93 16.87 4.65
N ARG A 271 -13.12 17.49 4.75
CA ARG A 271 -14.35 16.85 5.29
C ARG A 271 -14.12 16.15 6.64
N ARG A 272 -13.22 16.69 7.46
CA ARG A 272 -12.90 16.15 8.77
C ARG A 272 -13.99 16.46 9.77
N LEU A 273 -14.29 15.47 10.61
CA LEU A 273 -15.12 15.66 11.81
C LEU A 273 -14.22 16.17 12.92
N ASP A 274 -14.53 17.36 13.44
CA ASP A 274 -13.71 18.08 14.41
C ASP A 274 -14.45 18.38 15.72
N LYS A 275 -15.73 18.02 15.83
CA LYS A 275 -16.56 18.19 17.03
C LYS A 275 -17.71 17.17 17.05
N PRO A 276 -18.35 16.90 18.21
CA PRO A 276 -19.53 16.05 18.28
C PRO A 276 -20.75 16.67 17.59
N PHE A 277 -21.62 15.82 17.07
CA PHE A 277 -22.93 16.23 16.54
C PHE A 277 -24.03 15.30 17.06
N VAL A 278 -25.22 15.85 17.31
CA VAL A 278 -26.42 15.09 17.67
C VAL A 278 -27.54 15.44 16.71
N ARG A 279 -28.32 14.45 16.29
CA ARG A 279 -29.46 14.66 15.40
C ARG A 279 -30.67 15.14 16.20
N VAL A 280 -31.13 16.35 15.87
CA VAL A 280 -32.33 16.96 16.45
C VAL A 280 -33.25 17.39 15.31
N ASN A 281 -34.51 16.94 15.34
CA ASN A 281 -35.51 17.23 14.31
C ASN A 281 -35.02 16.94 12.88
N GLY A 282 -34.30 15.82 12.70
CA GLY A 282 -33.78 15.37 11.41
C GLY A 282 -32.45 15.99 10.97
N ASN A 283 -31.96 17.04 11.64
CA ASN A 283 -30.69 17.70 11.30
C ASN A 283 -29.61 17.39 12.33
N LEU A 284 -28.37 17.20 11.87
CA LEU A 284 -27.21 17.13 12.74
C LEU A 284 -26.86 18.54 13.21
N ILE A 285 -26.88 18.74 14.53
CA ILE A 285 -26.48 20.00 15.17
C ILE A 285 -25.20 19.78 15.98
N GLU A 286 -24.35 20.80 16.05
CA GLU A 286 -23.16 20.78 16.89
C GLU A 286 -23.54 20.52 18.34
N ALA A 287 -22.75 19.68 19.03
CA ALA A 287 -22.97 19.32 20.42
C ALA A 287 -21.64 19.26 21.18
N THR A 288 -21.72 19.39 22.49
CA THR A 288 -20.61 19.08 23.40
C THR A 288 -20.44 17.57 23.54
N TRP A 289 -19.27 17.14 24.05
CA TRP A 289 -19.02 15.73 24.37
C TRP A 289 -20.03 15.18 25.39
N ASP A 290 -20.39 15.96 26.40
CA ASP A 290 -21.37 15.56 27.43
C ASP A 290 -22.77 15.39 26.85
N GLU A 291 -23.24 16.33 26.00
CA GLU A 291 -24.55 16.22 25.34
C GLU A 291 -24.63 15.00 24.42
N ALA A 292 -23.56 14.73 23.66
CA ALA A 292 -23.46 13.55 22.82
C ALA A 292 -23.48 12.25 23.64
N PHE A 293 -22.70 12.20 24.74
CA PHE A 293 -22.68 11.04 25.64
C PHE A 293 -24.00 10.84 26.39
N ASP A 294 -24.67 11.91 26.80
CA ASP A 294 -26.00 11.85 27.42
C ASP A 294 -27.04 11.26 26.46
N ALA A 295 -27.03 11.70 25.19
CA ALA A 295 -27.91 11.14 24.16
C ALA A 295 -27.67 9.63 23.97
N ILE A 296 -26.40 9.21 23.91
CA ILE A 296 -26.03 7.79 23.80
C ILE A 296 -26.43 7.02 25.04
N ALA A 297 -26.25 7.56 26.25
CA ALA A 297 -26.62 6.89 27.50
C ALA A 297 -28.14 6.65 27.60
N VAL A 298 -28.95 7.60 27.14
CA VAL A 298 -30.41 7.43 27.05
C VAL A 298 -30.77 6.31 26.07
N ALA A 299 -30.10 6.25 24.90
CA ALA A 299 -30.32 5.19 23.92
C ALA A 299 -29.87 3.81 24.44
N ALA A 300 -28.69 3.74 25.07
CA ALA A 300 -28.14 2.52 25.65
C ALA A 300 -29.04 1.93 26.75
N LYS A 301 -29.58 2.79 27.64
CA LYS A 301 -30.52 2.35 28.68
C LYS A 301 -31.80 1.74 28.09
N LYS A 302 -32.29 2.26 26.96
CA LYS A 302 -33.44 1.70 26.23
C LYS A 302 -33.08 0.41 25.50
N ALA A 303 -31.87 0.31 24.98
CA ALA A 303 -31.39 -0.84 24.23
C ALA A 303 -31.10 -2.06 25.13
N GLY A 304 -30.65 -1.85 26.37
CA GLY A 304 -30.20 -2.96 27.23
C GLY A 304 -29.06 -3.72 26.57
N SER A 305 -29.22 -5.04 26.40
CA SER A 305 -28.27 -5.90 25.68
C SER A 305 -28.46 -5.91 24.16
N SER A 306 -29.42 -5.17 23.60
CA SER A 306 -29.65 -5.06 22.16
C SER A 306 -28.71 -4.03 21.53
N VAL A 307 -27.41 -4.34 21.57
CA VAL A 307 -26.32 -3.45 21.14
C VAL A 307 -25.45 -4.15 20.12
N ALA A 308 -24.98 -3.46 19.08
CA ALA A 308 -24.02 -4.01 18.13
C ALA A 308 -22.88 -3.03 17.84
N ALA A 309 -21.75 -3.55 17.35
CA ALA A 309 -20.67 -2.74 16.79
C ALA A 309 -20.25 -3.24 15.41
N ILE A 310 -20.21 -2.32 14.45
CA ILE A 310 -19.74 -2.55 13.09
C ILE A 310 -18.39 -1.86 12.91
N ALA A 311 -17.36 -2.64 12.62
CA ALA A 311 -16.01 -2.14 12.37
C ALA A 311 -15.85 -1.70 10.90
N GLY A 312 -15.30 -0.49 10.73
CA GLY A 312 -14.88 0.07 9.45
C GLY A 312 -13.57 -0.53 8.93
N ASP A 313 -13.25 -0.25 7.67
CA ASP A 313 -12.14 -0.91 6.97
C ASP A 313 -10.76 -0.35 7.32
N LEU A 314 -10.67 0.83 7.95
CA LEU A 314 -9.43 1.57 8.24
C LEU A 314 -8.98 1.48 9.72
N LEU A 315 -9.70 0.73 10.54
CA LEU A 315 -9.50 0.70 12.00
C LEU A 315 -8.24 -0.05 12.43
N ASP A 316 -7.63 0.47 13.50
CA ASP A 316 -6.65 -0.21 14.33
C ASP A 316 -7.29 -1.26 15.26
N CYS A 317 -6.48 -2.23 15.70
CA CYS A 317 -6.90 -3.30 16.58
C CYS A 317 -7.29 -2.80 17.97
N GLU A 318 -6.65 -1.75 18.48
CA GLU A 318 -6.92 -1.18 19.80
C GLU A 318 -8.35 -0.61 19.89
N THR A 319 -8.78 0.11 18.86
CA THR A 319 -10.15 0.61 18.74
C THR A 319 -11.18 -0.51 18.68
N MET A 320 -10.93 -1.53 17.85
CA MET A 320 -11.80 -2.70 17.76
C MET A 320 -11.85 -3.47 19.09
N PHE A 321 -10.72 -3.63 19.78
CA PHE A 321 -10.69 -4.29 21.08
C PHE A 321 -11.47 -3.52 22.15
N ALA A 322 -11.30 -2.19 22.22
CA ALA A 322 -12.03 -1.35 23.16
C ALA A 322 -13.54 -1.39 22.91
N ALA A 323 -13.97 -1.35 21.65
CA ALA A 323 -15.38 -1.44 21.29
C ALA A 323 -15.97 -2.82 21.59
N LYS A 324 -15.23 -3.91 21.31
CA LYS A 324 -15.61 -5.27 21.71
C LYS A 324 -15.85 -5.36 23.22
N LYS A 325 -14.93 -4.85 24.03
CA LYS A 325 -15.08 -4.85 25.50
C LYS A 325 -16.29 -4.04 25.95
N LEU A 326 -16.58 -2.90 25.30
CA LEU A 326 -17.74 -2.08 25.60
C LEU A 326 -19.06 -2.80 25.28
N VAL A 327 -19.18 -3.36 24.08
CA VAL A 327 -20.38 -4.10 23.66
C VAL A 327 -20.61 -5.33 24.55
N ASN A 328 -19.53 -6.05 24.91
CA ASN A 328 -19.59 -7.15 25.87
C ASN A 328 -20.03 -6.68 27.27
N GLY A 329 -19.54 -5.53 27.74
CA GLY A 329 -19.94 -4.92 29.01
C GLY A 329 -21.41 -4.50 29.05
N LEU A 330 -22.00 -4.19 27.90
CA LEU A 330 -23.44 -3.94 27.73
C LEU A 330 -24.27 -5.22 27.57
N GLY A 331 -23.63 -6.40 27.61
CA GLY A 331 -24.30 -7.70 27.55
C GLY A 331 -24.58 -8.21 26.14
N SER A 332 -23.88 -7.71 25.11
CA SER A 332 -23.99 -8.17 23.73
C SER A 332 -22.66 -8.68 23.20
N ASN A 333 -22.69 -9.45 22.11
CA ASN A 333 -21.53 -9.91 21.36
C ASN A 333 -21.70 -9.72 19.84
N LEU A 334 -22.64 -8.85 19.43
CA LEU A 334 -22.93 -8.56 18.03
C LEU A 334 -21.83 -7.67 17.45
N LEU A 335 -20.79 -8.32 16.93
CA LEU A 335 -19.61 -7.69 16.32
C LEU A 335 -19.47 -8.16 14.88
N GLU A 336 -19.30 -7.23 13.95
CA GLU A 336 -19.07 -7.55 12.54
C GLU A 336 -18.16 -6.51 11.88
N GLY A 337 -17.25 -6.95 11.01
CA GLY A 337 -16.39 -6.04 10.25
C GLY A 337 -16.63 -6.09 8.73
N ARG A 338 -17.37 -7.08 8.22
CA ARG A 338 -17.60 -7.33 6.78
C ARG A 338 -18.83 -6.54 6.33
N GLN A 339 -18.65 -5.22 6.32
CA GLN A 339 -19.68 -4.19 6.14
C GLN A 339 -20.60 -4.42 4.92
N THR A 340 -20.05 -4.96 3.83
CA THR A 340 -20.75 -5.12 2.55
C THR A 340 -21.49 -6.45 2.39
N GLY A 341 -21.62 -7.24 3.48
CA GLY A 341 -22.36 -8.51 3.46
C GLY A 341 -21.59 -9.67 2.84
N MET A 342 -20.26 -9.55 2.77
CA MET A 342 -19.32 -10.61 2.39
C MET A 342 -19.19 -11.63 3.54
N ALA A 343 -20.21 -12.48 3.72
CA ALA A 343 -20.20 -13.52 4.73
C ALA A 343 -19.41 -14.75 4.25
N TYR A 344 -18.47 -15.21 5.06
CA TYR A 344 -17.67 -16.42 4.82
C TYR A 344 -17.29 -17.05 6.17
N ASP A 345 -16.92 -18.34 6.16
CA ASP A 345 -16.58 -19.05 7.39
C ASP A 345 -15.22 -18.59 7.93
N VAL A 346 -15.17 -18.30 9.22
CA VAL A 346 -13.94 -17.83 9.91
C VAL A 346 -13.57 -18.73 11.09
N THR A 347 -14.16 -19.92 11.18
CA THR A 347 -13.88 -20.87 12.28
C THR A 347 -12.42 -21.31 12.32
N ASN A 348 -11.72 -21.21 11.19
CA ASN A 348 -10.28 -21.37 11.07
C ASN A 348 -9.67 -20.20 10.30
N LEU A 349 -8.85 -19.37 10.96
CA LEU A 349 -8.20 -18.21 10.34
C LEU A 349 -7.23 -18.59 9.22
N GLY A 350 -6.61 -19.78 9.29
CA GLY A 350 -5.76 -20.28 8.20
C GLY A 350 -6.52 -20.48 6.89
N SER A 351 -7.83 -20.70 6.95
CA SER A 351 -8.71 -20.86 5.77
C SER A 351 -9.13 -19.53 5.15
N VAL A 352 -8.75 -18.40 5.75
CA VAL A 352 -9.09 -17.04 5.30
C VAL A 352 -7.89 -16.09 5.38
N ALA A 353 -6.67 -16.60 5.58
CA ALA A 353 -5.44 -15.83 5.56
C ALA A 353 -4.72 -15.95 4.21
N PHE A 354 -3.73 -15.10 4.01
CA PHE A 354 -2.77 -15.22 2.91
C PHE A 354 -1.55 -16.04 3.37
N ASN A 355 -1.69 -17.37 3.34
CA ASN A 355 -0.75 -18.30 3.98
C ASN A 355 0.64 -18.39 3.34
N THR A 356 0.75 -18.15 2.03
CA THR A 356 2.02 -18.23 1.30
C THR A 356 3.00 -17.13 1.73
N THR A 357 2.49 -16.01 2.25
CA THR A 357 3.16 -14.70 2.39
C THR A 357 3.38 -13.98 1.07
N ILE A 358 3.38 -12.65 1.11
CA ILE A 358 3.44 -11.80 -0.09
C ILE A 358 4.78 -11.99 -0.83
N GLY A 359 5.90 -12.01 -0.11
CA GLY A 359 7.23 -12.19 -0.70
C GLY A 359 7.41 -13.55 -1.41
N GLU A 360 6.88 -14.63 -0.86
CA GLU A 360 7.03 -15.98 -1.43
C GLU A 360 6.19 -16.23 -2.68
N ILE A 361 5.21 -15.37 -3.01
CA ILE A 361 4.45 -15.45 -4.26
C ILE A 361 5.38 -15.43 -5.48
N GLU A 362 6.52 -14.73 -5.39
CA GLU A 362 7.50 -14.69 -6.47
C GLU A 362 8.13 -16.05 -6.80
N ASN A 363 7.95 -17.07 -5.95
CA ASN A 363 8.49 -18.42 -6.13
C ASN A 363 7.43 -19.41 -6.64
N ALA A 364 6.20 -18.95 -6.89
CA ALA A 364 5.15 -19.80 -7.46
C ALA A 364 5.43 -20.14 -8.93
N ASP A 365 5.00 -21.33 -9.35
CA ASP A 365 5.13 -21.85 -10.73
C ASP A 365 3.78 -22.05 -11.44
N ALA A 366 2.68 -22.18 -10.68
CA ALA A 366 1.31 -22.07 -11.19
C ALA A 366 0.45 -21.24 -10.22
N ILE A 367 -0.33 -20.29 -10.74
CA ILE A 367 -1.16 -19.38 -9.96
C ILE A 367 -2.58 -19.40 -10.51
N LEU A 368 -3.57 -19.63 -9.64
CA LEU A 368 -5.00 -19.53 -9.94
C LEU A 368 -5.61 -18.33 -9.21
N LEU A 369 -6.12 -17.38 -9.96
CA LEU A 369 -6.87 -16.23 -9.47
C LEU A 369 -8.36 -16.56 -9.50
N VAL A 370 -9.07 -16.40 -8.39
CA VAL A 370 -10.51 -16.70 -8.32
C VAL A 370 -11.24 -15.47 -7.83
N GLY A 371 -11.89 -14.74 -8.73
CA GLY A 371 -12.72 -13.58 -8.40
C GLY A 371 -11.96 -12.41 -7.78
N THR A 372 -10.73 -12.17 -8.24
CA THR A 372 -9.91 -11.02 -7.82
C THR A 372 -9.48 -10.17 -9.01
N ASN A 373 -9.63 -8.85 -8.87
CA ASN A 373 -8.87 -7.87 -9.64
C ASN A 373 -7.66 -7.43 -8.80
N LEU A 374 -6.61 -8.25 -8.77
CA LEU A 374 -5.41 -8.01 -7.95
C LEU A 374 -4.81 -6.62 -8.18
N ARG A 375 -4.84 -6.13 -9.41
CA ARG A 375 -4.30 -4.82 -9.76
C ARG A 375 -4.92 -3.70 -8.92
N TRP A 376 -6.20 -3.78 -8.56
CA TRP A 376 -6.87 -2.73 -7.78
C TRP A 376 -7.07 -3.12 -6.31
N GLU A 377 -7.24 -4.41 -6.03
CA GLU A 377 -7.53 -4.91 -4.67
C GLU A 377 -6.28 -5.02 -3.82
N ALA A 378 -5.14 -5.42 -4.42
CA ALA A 378 -3.85 -5.56 -3.76
C ALA A 378 -2.71 -5.34 -4.76
N PRO A 379 -2.49 -4.09 -5.24
CA PRO A 379 -1.58 -3.80 -6.34
C PRO A 379 -0.16 -4.35 -6.15
N LEU A 380 0.33 -4.36 -4.91
CA LEU A 380 1.67 -4.85 -4.61
C LEU A 380 1.78 -6.37 -4.70
N ILE A 381 0.72 -7.13 -4.44
CA ILE A 381 0.69 -8.58 -4.72
C ILE A 381 0.70 -8.80 -6.23
N ASN A 382 0.00 -7.96 -7.01
CA ASN A 382 0.03 -7.99 -8.47
C ASN A 382 1.47 -7.87 -9.01
N THR A 383 2.31 -7.03 -8.40
CA THR A 383 3.74 -6.93 -8.76
C THR A 383 4.54 -8.20 -8.46
N ARG A 384 4.22 -8.92 -7.38
CA ARG A 384 4.86 -10.20 -7.03
C ARG A 384 4.48 -11.31 -8.01
N VAL A 385 3.20 -11.36 -8.42
CA VAL A 385 2.73 -12.26 -9.48
C VAL A 385 3.47 -11.99 -10.78
N ARG A 386 3.64 -10.71 -11.17
CA ARG A 386 4.41 -10.33 -12.36
C ARG A 386 5.85 -10.86 -12.30
N LYS A 387 6.48 -10.86 -11.13
CA LYS A 387 7.82 -11.44 -10.96
C LYS A 387 7.85 -12.96 -11.03
N ALA A 388 6.83 -13.64 -10.48
CA ALA A 388 6.68 -15.08 -10.66
C ALA A 388 6.57 -15.45 -12.15
N ILE A 389 5.81 -14.67 -12.94
CA ILE A 389 5.71 -14.86 -14.40
C ILE A 389 7.08 -14.73 -15.08
N LYS A 390 7.91 -13.75 -14.68
CA LYS A 390 9.28 -13.62 -15.20
C LYS A 390 10.17 -14.83 -14.89
N LYS A 391 9.87 -15.58 -13.82
CA LYS A 391 10.53 -16.86 -13.49
C LYS A 391 9.88 -18.08 -14.17
N GLY A 392 8.82 -17.89 -14.96
CA GLY A 392 8.16 -18.95 -15.74
C GLY A 392 6.79 -19.39 -15.21
N ALA A 393 6.24 -18.72 -14.20
CA ALA A 393 4.93 -19.09 -13.65
C ALA A 393 3.80 -18.97 -14.68
N LYS A 394 2.86 -19.92 -14.65
CA LYS A 394 1.60 -19.84 -15.41
C LYS A 394 0.49 -19.25 -14.55
N VAL A 395 -0.30 -18.33 -15.11
CA VAL A 395 -1.41 -17.68 -14.38
C VAL A 395 -2.73 -17.96 -15.08
N PHE A 396 -3.66 -18.51 -14.32
CA PHE A 396 -5.04 -18.79 -14.72
C PHE A 396 -5.99 -17.91 -13.89
N ALA A 397 -7.15 -17.55 -14.45
CA ALA A 397 -8.14 -16.76 -13.73
C ALA A 397 -9.59 -17.20 -13.98
N ILE A 398 -10.41 -17.13 -12.94
CA ILE A 398 -11.86 -17.28 -12.96
C ILE A 398 -12.48 -15.95 -12.53
N GLY A 399 -13.23 -15.30 -13.41
CA GLY A 399 -13.85 -14.01 -13.19
C GLY A 399 -14.02 -13.20 -14.48
N PRO A 400 -14.58 -11.98 -14.42
CA PRO A 400 -14.61 -11.07 -15.56
C PRO A 400 -13.19 -10.74 -16.05
N GLU A 401 -12.95 -10.80 -17.35
CA GLU A 401 -11.64 -10.46 -17.91
C GLU A 401 -11.30 -8.99 -17.62
N THR A 402 -10.08 -8.74 -17.16
CA THR A 402 -9.58 -7.39 -16.85
C THR A 402 -8.08 -7.28 -17.12
N ASP A 403 -7.58 -6.05 -17.23
CA ASP A 403 -6.16 -5.80 -17.45
C ASP A 403 -5.39 -5.81 -16.12
N LEU A 404 -4.70 -6.93 -15.86
CA LEU A 404 -3.83 -7.13 -14.70
C LEU A 404 -2.37 -6.75 -14.96
N THR A 405 -2.06 -6.10 -16.08
CA THR A 405 -0.71 -5.71 -16.55
C THR A 405 0.20 -6.87 -16.96
N TYR A 406 -0.33 -8.10 -17.05
CA TYR A 406 0.37 -9.28 -17.56
C TYR A 406 -0.60 -10.24 -18.24
N LYS A 407 -0.06 -11.20 -19.00
CA LYS A 407 -0.86 -12.22 -19.69
C LYS A 407 -1.46 -13.21 -18.69
N VAL A 408 -2.76 -13.46 -18.83
CA VAL A 408 -3.53 -14.40 -18.01
C VAL A 408 -4.34 -15.31 -18.91
N GLU A 409 -4.44 -16.58 -18.55
CA GLU A 409 -5.38 -17.52 -19.18
C GLU A 409 -6.72 -17.49 -18.44
N TRP A 410 -7.72 -16.84 -19.03
CA TRP A 410 -9.06 -16.73 -18.46
C TRP A 410 -9.86 -18.01 -18.73
N LEU A 411 -10.26 -18.69 -17.66
CA LEU A 411 -11.01 -19.95 -17.72
C LEU A 411 -12.52 -19.73 -17.88
N GLY A 412 -13.00 -18.52 -17.58
CA GLY A 412 -14.39 -18.09 -17.67
C GLY A 412 -14.84 -17.30 -16.44
N ASN A 413 -16.09 -16.84 -16.47
CA ASN A 413 -16.70 -16.05 -15.40
C ASN A 413 -17.87 -16.80 -14.73
N ASP A 414 -17.63 -18.01 -14.24
CA ASP A 414 -18.61 -18.77 -13.46
C ASP A 414 -17.91 -19.59 -12.37
N LEU A 415 -18.41 -19.52 -11.13
CA LEU A 415 -17.82 -20.26 -10.00
C LEU A 415 -17.91 -21.79 -10.15
N GLY A 416 -18.81 -22.29 -11.00
CA GLY A 416 -18.93 -23.72 -11.31
C GLY A 416 -17.67 -24.31 -11.95
N ILE A 417 -16.79 -23.46 -12.50
CA ILE A 417 -15.48 -23.87 -13.01
C ILE A 417 -14.59 -24.45 -11.91
N LEU A 418 -14.73 -24.02 -10.65
CA LEU A 418 -13.97 -24.58 -9.52
C LEU A 418 -14.27 -26.07 -9.30
N ALA A 419 -15.50 -26.51 -9.55
CA ALA A 419 -15.87 -27.92 -9.44
C ALA A 419 -15.34 -28.76 -10.61
N LYS A 420 -15.15 -28.15 -11.79
CA LYS A 420 -14.66 -28.82 -12.99
C LYS A 420 -13.81 -27.86 -13.83
N MET A 421 -12.53 -27.74 -13.46
CA MET A 421 -11.60 -26.92 -14.21
C MET A 421 -11.28 -27.52 -15.59
N PRO A 422 -10.90 -26.69 -16.58
CA PRO A 422 -10.32 -27.17 -17.83
C PRO A 422 -9.07 -28.03 -17.58
N GLU A 423 -8.93 -29.12 -18.35
CA GLU A 423 -7.90 -30.14 -18.16
C GLU A 423 -6.48 -29.56 -18.16
N ALA A 424 -6.18 -28.64 -19.09
CA ALA A 424 -4.87 -28.00 -19.19
C ALA A 424 -4.50 -27.18 -17.94
N ALA A 425 -5.48 -26.49 -17.34
CA ALA A 425 -5.27 -25.72 -16.11
C ALA A 425 -5.12 -26.64 -14.90
N ALA A 426 -5.93 -27.70 -14.81
CA ALA A 426 -5.84 -28.70 -13.74
C ALA A 426 -4.49 -29.41 -13.75
N GLU A 427 -4.04 -29.88 -14.92
CA GLU A 427 -2.75 -30.53 -15.09
C GLU A 427 -1.58 -29.59 -14.73
N ALA A 428 -1.65 -28.32 -15.15
CA ALA A 428 -0.61 -27.35 -14.81
C ALA A 428 -0.50 -27.10 -13.30
N ILE A 429 -1.62 -27.07 -12.58
CA ILE A 429 -1.64 -26.87 -11.12
C ILE A 429 -1.23 -28.13 -10.37
N ASP A 430 -1.68 -29.31 -10.80
CA ASP A 430 -1.35 -30.56 -10.10
C ASP A 430 0.14 -30.92 -10.23
N ASN A 431 0.75 -30.60 -11.38
CA ASN A 431 2.18 -30.80 -11.67
C ASN A 431 3.10 -29.71 -11.08
N ALA A 432 2.54 -28.60 -10.61
CA ALA A 432 3.32 -27.53 -10.00
C ALA A 432 3.91 -27.94 -8.64
N GLU A 433 5.15 -27.52 -8.39
CA GLU A 433 5.86 -27.69 -7.13
C GLU A 433 5.40 -26.65 -6.09
N ARG A 434 5.12 -25.42 -6.52
CA ARG A 434 4.70 -24.28 -5.68
C ARG A 434 3.40 -23.63 -6.20
N PRO A 435 2.30 -24.40 -6.31
CA PRO A 435 1.03 -23.88 -6.80
C PRO A 435 0.40 -22.89 -5.82
N VAL A 436 -0.22 -21.82 -6.33
CA VAL A 436 -0.91 -20.78 -5.53
C VAL A 436 -2.35 -20.63 -5.99
N LEU A 437 -3.29 -20.56 -5.04
CA LEU A 437 -4.66 -20.12 -5.23
C LEU A 437 -4.86 -18.78 -4.51
N LEU A 438 -5.32 -17.77 -5.23
CA LEU A 438 -5.68 -16.46 -4.69
C LEU A 438 -7.20 -16.27 -4.80
N LEU A 439 -7.91 -16.51 -3.70
CA LEU A 439 -9.37 -16.31 -3.61
C LEU A 439 -9.67 -14.85 -3.28
N GLY A 440 -10.22 -14.15 -4.25
CA GLY A 440 -10.55 -12.74 -4.20
C GLY A 440 -11.87 -12.41 -3.52
N PRO A 441 -12.06 -11.13 -3.18
CA PRO A 441 -13.27 -10.65 -2.53
C PRO A 441 -14.53 -10.79 -3.41
N GLY A 442 -14.39 -10.81 -4.75
CA GLY A 442 -15.52 -11.01 -5.67
C GLY A 442 -16.09 -12.43 -5.63
N ALA A 443 -15.27 -13.42 -5.27
CA ALA A 443 -15.68 -14.81 -5.16
C ALA A 443 -15.76 -15.32 -3.72
N LEU A 444 -15.22 -14.59 -2.73
CA LEU A 444 -15.03 -15.12 -1.39
C LEU A 444 -16.33 -15.59 -0.71
N LYS A 445 -17.43 -14.85 -0.87
CA LYS A 445 -18.73 -15.20 -0.24
C LYS A 445 -19.26 -16.56 -0.70
N ASP A 446 -19.35 -16.76 -2.01
CA ASP A 446 -20.00 -17.93 -2.59
C ASP A 446 -18.98 -19.03 -3.01
N GLY A 447 -17.71 -18.66 -3.16
CA GLY A 447 -16.62 -19.51 -3.63
C GLY A 447 -15.69 -20.06 -2.54
N HIS A 448 -15.86 -19.69 -1.26
CA HIS A 448 -15.01 -20.17 -0.17
C HIS A 448 -15.00 -21.70 -0.04
N GLY A 449 -16.17 -22.32 0.01
CA GLY A 449 -16.29 -23.79 0.11
C GLY A 449 -15.70 -24.55 -1.07
N PRO A 450 -16.05 -24.21 -2.33
CA PRO A 450 -15.43 -24.80 -3.52
C PRO A 450 -13.92 -24.62 -3.57
N ALA A 451 -13.40 -23.44 -3.21
CA ALA A 451 -11.95 -23.21 -3.17
C ALA A 451 -11.27 -24.10 -2.10
N LEU A 452 -11.88 -24.24 -0.91
CA LEU A 452 -11.37 -25.14 0.14
C LEU A 452 -11.37 -26.60 -0.30
N ALA A 453 -12.36 -27.04 -1.09
CA ALA A 453 -12.40 -28.39 -1.65
C ALA A 453 -11.21 -28.67 -2.59
N MET A 454 -10.64 -27.64 -3.21
CA MET A 454 -9.45 -27.72 -4.06
C MET A 454 -8.13 -27.53 -3.31
N ALA A 455 -8.15 -27.08 -2.05
CA ALA A 455 -6.95 -26.67 -1.33
C ALA A 455 -5.83 -27.73 -1.29
N LYS A 456 -6.18 -29.03 -1.34
CA LYS A 456 -5.21 -30.14 -1.41
C LYS A 456 -4.26 -30.06 -2.62
N SER A 457 -4.68 -29.47 -3.74
CA SER A 457 -3.81 -29.28 -4.92
C SER A 457 -2.82 -28.14 -4.72
N PHE A 458 -3.10 -27.24 -3.79
CA PHE A 458 -2.29 -26.05 -3.50
C PHE A 458 -1.41 -26.20 -2.24
N ILE A 459 -1.54 -27.29 -1.51
CA ILE A 459 -0.77 -27.57 -0.29
C ILE A 459 0.19 -28.72 -0.58
N LYS A 460 1.51 -28.45 -0.55
CA LYS A 460 2.57 -29.38 -0.92
C LYS A 460 3.67 -29.36 0.15
N GLY A 461 3.74 -30.39 1.01
CA GLY A 461 4.74 -30.42 2.08
C GLY A 461 4.59 -29.25 3.06
N ASP A 462 5.58 -28.38 3.14
CA ASP A 462 5.59 -27.14 3.93
C ASP A 462 4.98 -25.93 3.18
N TRP A 463 4.72 -26.06 1.89
CA TRP A 463 4.08 -25.04 1.08
C TRP A 463 2.57 -25.01 1.29
N ASN A 464 2.05 -23.87 1.76
CA ASN A 464 0.63 -23.58 1.78
C ASN A 464 0.29 -22.50 0.75
N GLY A 465 -0.12 -22.94 -0.43
CA GLY A 465 -0.50 -22.10 -1.56
C GLY A 465 -1.93 -21.57 -1.52
N PHE A 466 -2.73 -21.91 -0.52
CA PHE A 466 -4.10 -21.39 -0.41
C PHE A 466 -4.10 -20.01 0.24
N ASN A 467 -4.63 -19.00 -0.46
CA ASN A 467 -4.64 -17.63 0.04
C ASN A 467 -5.97 -16.95 -0.20
N VAL A 468 -6.37 -16.09 0.73
CA VAL A 468 -7.50 -15.17 0.56
C VAL A 468 -6.99 -13.73 0.45
N VAL A 469 -7.48 -13.01 -0.55
CA VAL A 469 -7.17 -11.59 -0.78
C VAL A 469 -8.26 -10.75 -0.15
N HIS A 470 -7.90 -10.03 0.92
CA HIS A 470 -8.77 -9.05 1.56
C HIS A 470 -8.53 -7.66 0.96
N THR A 471 -9.50 -6.75 1.11
CA THR A 471 -9.42 -5.37 0.61
C THR A 471 -9.34 -4.32 1.71
N ALA A 472 -9.57 -4.70 2.97
CA ALA A 472 -9.64 -3.79 4.11
C ALA A 472 -8.49 -4.05 5.10
N ALA A 473 -7.79 -2.98 5.51
CA ALA A 473 -6.70 -3.04 6.49
C ALA A 473 -7.13 -3.59 7.86
N ALA A 474 -8.37 -3.28 8.27
CA ALA A 474 -8.92 -3.77 9.54
C ALA A 474 -9.32 -5.25 9.50
N ARG A 475 -9.31 -5.91 8.32
CA ARG A 475 -9.96 -7.20 8.14
C ARG A 475 -9.38 -8.29 9.04
N MET A 476 -8.10 -8.62 8.86
CA MET A 476 -7.49 -9.73 9.60
C MET A 476 -7.44 -9.45 11.11
N GLY A 477 -7.11 -8.22 11.50
CA GLY A 477 -7.15 -7.81 12.92
C GLY A 477 -8.55 -7.93 13.52
N GLY A 478 -9.58 -7.53 12.77
CA GLY A 478 -10.97 -7.70 13.17
C GLY A 478 -11.36 -9.17 13.31
N LEU A 479 -10.95 -10.04 12.39
CA LEU A 479 -11.19 -11.49 12.50
C LEU A 479 -10.52 -12.09 13.75
N MET A 480 -9.28 -11.73 14.05
CA MET A 480 -8.59 -12.14 15.28
C MET A 480 -9.32 -11.68 16.55
N LEU A 481 -9.95 -10.51 16.49
CA LEU A 481 -10.75 -9.96 17.57
C LEU A 481 -12.20 -10.49 17.60
N GLY A 482 -12.63 -11.29 16.63
CA GLY A 482 -13.97 -11.88 16.57
C GLY A 482 -15.06 -11.01 15.95
N TYR A 483 -14.69 -10.03 15.11
CA TYR A 483 -15.62 -9.21 14.31
C TYR A 483 -16.16 -9.98 13.10
N ALA A 484 -16.82 -11.12 13.35
CA ALA A 484 -17.36 -11.97 12.30
C ALA A 484 -18.49 -12.86 12.82
N GLN A 485 -19.74 -12.44 12.60
CA GLN A 485 -20.89 -13.30 12.85
C GLN A 485 -20.96 -14.43 11.81
N ALA A 486 -21.60 -15.55 12.14
CA ALA A 486 -21.65 -16.71 11.24
C ALA A 486 -22.29 -16.38 9.87
N GLY A 487 -23.45 -15.72 9.88
CA GLY A 487 -24.14 -15.19 8.70
C GLY A 487 -23.69 -13.79 8.28
N GLY A 488 -22.60 -13.26 8.85
CA GLY A 488 -22.10 -11.94 8.57
C GLY A 488 -23.00 -10.82 9.07
N ILE A 489 -23.00 -9.68 8.37
CA ILE A 489 -23.82 -8.53 8.75
C ILE A 489 -25.33 -8.82 8.76
N ALA A 490 -25.79 -9.84 8.01
CA ALA A 490 -27.18 -10.25 7.99
C ALA A 490 -27.68 -10.73 9.36
N ASP A 491 -26.82 -11.40 10.14
CA ASP A 491 -27.16 -11.84 11.50
C ASP A 491 -27.32 -10.63 12.43
N VAL A 492 -26.46 -9.62 12.27
CA VAL A 492 -26.57 -8.38 13.05
C VAL A 492 -27.86 -7.64 12.70
N VAL A 493 -28.20 -7.54 11.41
CA VAL A 493 -29.46 -6.94 10.95
C VAL A 493 -30.66 -7.71 11.48
N ALA A 494 -30.63 -9.05 11.43
CA ALA A 494 -31.71 -9.91 11.92
C ALA A 494 -31.91 -9.81 13.44
N ALA A 495 -30.85 -9.51 14.20
CA ALA A 495 -30.92 -9.25 15.62
C ALA A 495 -31.59 -7.90 15.98
N ASP A 496 -31.83 -7.03 14.99
CA ASP A 496 -32.52 -5.73 15.12
C ASP A 496 -32.02 -4.89 16.32
N PRO A 497 -30.69 -4.61 16.40
CA PRO A 497 -30.09 -3.94 17.54
C PRO A 497 -30.68 -2.54 17.74
N LYS A 498 -31.08 -2.21 18.97
CA LYS A 498 -31.64 -0.88 19.30
C LYS A 498 -30.58 0.22 19.39
N LEU A 499 -29.32 -0.14 19.59
CA LEU A 499 -28.17 0.75 19.54
C LEU A 499 -27.04 0.11 18.72
N THR A 500 -26.52 0.81 17.72
CA THR A 500 -25.39 0.32 16.92
C THR A 500 -24.28 1.35 16.86
N PHE A 501 -23.07 0.92 17.21
CA PHE A 501 -21.83 1.69 17.03
C PHE A 501 -21.24 1.39 15.65
N PHE A 502 -21.13 2.40 14.81
CA PHE A 502 -20.43 2.35 13.52
C PHE A 502 -19.07 3.00 13.69
N LEU A 503 -18.02 2.18 13.74
CA LEU A 503 -16.65 2.59 14.01
C LEU A 503 -15.95 2.88 12.68
N GLY A 504 -16.01 4.11 12.19
CA GLY A 504 -15.46 4.49 10.87
C GLY A 504 -16.04 3.65 9.72
N ALA A 505 -17.23 3.09 9.91
CA ALA A 505 -17.88 2.20 8.97
C ALA A 505 -18.69 3.05 7.99
N ASP A 506 -18.26 3.09 6.73
CA ASP A 506 -18.84 3.92 5.67
C ASP A 506 -19.41 3.11 4.49
N GLU A 507 -19.17 1.79 4.43
CA GLU A 507 -19.66 0.95 3.33
C GLU A 507 -20.90 0.11 3.68
N VAL A 508 -21.48 0.36 4.86
CA VAL A 508 -22.67 -0.33 5.35
C VAL A 508 -23.93 0.15 4.60
N ASP A 509 -24.86 -0.77 4.32
CA ASP A 509 -26.23 -0.39 4.00
C ASP A 509 -26.97 0.04 5.28
N PHE A 510 -26.94 1.35 5.56
CA PHE A 510 -27.58 1.93 6.74
C PHE A 510 -29.11 1.80 6.73
N SER A 511 -29.74 1.51 5.59
CA SER A 511 -31.20 1.34 5.53
C SER A 511 -31.65 0.09 6.30
N ALA A 512 -30.80 -0.94 6.33
CA ALA A 512 -31.02 -2.16 7.11
C ALA A 512 -31.02 -1.91 8.63
N PHE A 513 -30.53 -0.75 9.08
CA PHE A 513 -30.46 -0.35 10.49
C PHE A 513 -31.44 0.79 10.82
N ALA A 514 -32.48 1.01 10.02
CA ALA A 514 -33.43 2.10 10.21
C ALA A 514 -34.01 2.18 11.64
N GLY A 515 -34.27 1.04 12.28
CA GLY A 515 -34.79 0.94 13.66
C GLY A 515 -33.76 1.08 14.78
N SER A 516 -32.48 1.22 14.46
CA SER A 516 -31.39 1.36 15.43
C SER A 516 -31.05 2.82 15.69
N PHE A 517 -30.70 3.16 16.93
CA PHE A 517 -30.01 4.41 17.26
C PHE A 517 -28.54 4.30 16.84
N LYS A 518 -28.09 5.15 15.92
CA LYS A 518 -26.81 4.99 15.21
C LYS A 518 -25.78 5.96 15.78
N VAL A 519 -24.71 5.42 16.34
CA VAL A 519 -23.57 6.21 16.80
C VAL A 519 -22.42 6.00 15.85
N TYR A 520 -22.04 7.04 15.10
CA TYR A 520 -20.87 6.99 14.23
C TYR A 520 -19.66 7.56 14.97
N ILE A 521 -18.63 6.72 15.17
CA ILE A 521 -17.33 7.12 15.73
C ILE A 521 -16.35 7.08 14.57
N GLY A 522 -15.98 8.24 14.03
CA GLY A 522 -15.17 8.27 12.83
C GLY A 522 -14.59 9.64 12.53
N HIS A 523 -13.73 9.69 11.53
CA HIS A 523 -12.88 10.85 11.27
C HIS A 523 -13.35 11.74 10.12
N HIS A 524 -14.26 11.28 9.25
CA HIS A 524 -14.71 11.99 8.06
C HIS A 524 -16.22 12.04 7.94
N GLY A 525 -16.74 13.14 7.39
CA GLY A 525 -18.14 13.29 7.01
C GLY A 525 -18.39 12.62 5.66
N ASP A 526 -18.82 11.36 5.68
CA ASP A 526 -19.24 10.59 4.52
C ASP A 526 -20.56 9.84 4.82
N LYS A 527 -20.85 8.72 4.14
CA LYS A 527 -22.08 7.93 4.30
C LYS A 527 -22.43 7.62 5.77
N GLY A 528 -21.48 7.15 6.57
CA GLY A 528 -21.75 6.79 7.97
C GLY A 528 -22.13 7.97 8.84
N ALA A 529 -21.42 9.09 8.69
CA ALA A 529 -21.75 10.34 9.37
C ALA A 529 -23.16 10.85 8.97
N HIS A 530 -23.51 10.81 7.68
CA HIS A 530 -24.81 11.30 7.21
C HIS A 530 -26.01 10.53 7.79
N HIS A 531 -25.83 9.24 8.09
CA HIS A 531 -26.88 8.39 8.64
C HIS A 531 -26.90 8.35 10.18
N ALA A 532 -25.91 8.92 10.85
CA ALA A 532 -25.77 8.85 12.30
C ALA A 532 -26.85 9.67 13.05
N ASP A 533 -27.25 9.19 14.23
CA ASP A 533 -28.00 9.96 15.21
C ASP A 533 -27.05 10.76 16.13
N VAL A 534 -25.87 10.20 16.40
CA VAL A 534 -24.77 10.88 17.11
C VAL A 534 -23.47 10.63 16.38
N ILE A 535 -22.68 11.70 16.19
CA ILE A 535 -21.33 11.63 15.62
C ILE A 535 -20.34 11.96 16.72
N LEU A 536 -19.35 11.09 16.91
CA LEU A 536 -18.20 11.30 17.78
C LEU A 536 -16.93 11.42 16.90
N PRO A 537 -16.29 12.60 16.84
CA PRO A 537 -15.15 12.84 15.96
C PRO A 537 -13.91 12.08 16.44
N SER A 538 -13.35 11.24 15.58
CA SER A 538 -12.17 10.42 15.90
C SER A 538 -10.93 10.74 15.08
N ALA A 539 -9.79 10.21 15.52
CA ALA A 539 -8.49 10.36 14.86
C ALA A 539 -8.39 9.45 13.62
N THR A 540 -7.77 9.98 12.56
CA THR A 540 -7.34 9.16 11.40
C THR A 540 -6.13 8.28 11.78
N TYR A 541 -5.76 7.34 10.91
CA TYR A 541 -4.57 6.51 11.08
C TYR A 541 -3.25 7.33 11.19
N ALA A 542 -3.23 8.56 10.67
CA ALA A 542 -2.07 9.46 10.75
C ALA A 542 -1.99 10.22 12.10
N GLU A 543 -3.05 10.18 12.91
CA GLU A 543 -3.24 11.01 14.10
C GLU A 543 -3.20 10.24 15.42
N LYS A 544 -2.99 8.92 15.35
CA LYS A 544 -2.88 8.03 16.51
C LYS A 544 -1.87 6.92 16.23
N PRO A 545 -1.22 6.38 17.27
CA PRO A 545 -0.57 5.08 17.14
C PRO A 545 -1.63 3.98 16.94
N GLY A 546 -1.31 2.94 16.18
CA GLY A 546 -2.23 1.83 15.95
C GLY A 546 -1.52 0.52 15.62
N THR A 547 -2.18 -0.59 15.91
CA THR A 547 -1.78 -1.93 15.47
C THR A 547 -2.68 -2.36 14.32
N TYR A 548 -2.06 -2.72 13.19
CA TYR A 548 -2.73 -3.20 11.98
C TYR A 548 -2.26 -4.61 11.67
N VAL A 549 -3.15 -5.44 11.12
CA VAL A 549 -2.82 -6.80 10.70
C VAL A 549 -3.17 -6.94 9.23
N ASN A 550 -2.16 -7.10 8.38
CA ASN A 550 -2.37 -7.27 6.96
C ASN A 550 -2.94 -8.67 6.62
N LEU A 551 -3.24 -8.88 5.34
CA LEU A 551 -3.86 -10.12 4.83
C LEU A 551 -3.05 -11.41 5.09
N GLU A 552 -1.73 -11.34 5.27
CA GLU A 552 -0.89 -12.51 5.59
C GLU A 552 -0.80 -12.77 7.10
N GLY A 553 -1.49 -11.98 7.92
CA GLY A 553 -1.44 -12.09 9.37
C GLY A 553 -0.23 -11.39 9.99
N ARG A 554 0.45 -10.48 9.27
CA ARG A 554 1.55 -9.70 9.82
C ARG A 554 1.03 -8.56 10.66
N VAL A 555 1.38 -8.58 11.94
CA VAL A 555 1.11 -7.51 12.90
C VAL A 555 2.14 -6.41 12.71
N GLN A 556 1.68 -5.18 12.48
CA GLN A 556 2.48 -4.00 12.18
C GLN A 556 2.01 -2.82 13.05
N ARG A 557 2.92 -1.92 13.41
CA ARG A 557 2.58 -0.72 14.19
C ARG A 557 2.82 0.58 13.43
N SER A 558 1.91 1.52 13.59
CA SER A 558 2.05 2.90 13.14
C SER A 558 2.37 3.86 14.30
N GLU A 559 3.10 4.93 13.99
CA GLU A 559 3.26 6.07 14.87
C GLU A 559 2.32 7.21 14.47
N ARG A 560 1.99 8.06 15.45
CA ARG A 560 1.27 9.31 15.20
C ARG A 560 2.18 10.33 14.50
N ALA A 561 1.75 10.81 13.33
CA ALA A 561 2.46 11.85 12.57
C ALA A 561 2.01 13.28 12.91
N VAL A 562 0.70 13.48 13.09
CA VAL A 562 0.08 14.78 13.38
C VAL A 562 -1.00 14.65 14.46
N PHE A 563 -1.59 15.75 14.90
CA PHE A 563 -2.67 15.74 15.90
C PHE A 563 -4.03 15.93 15.23
N ALA A 564 -5.05 15.25 15.76
CA ALA A 564 -6.42 15.37 15.30
C ALA A 564 -6.94 16.83 15.36
N PRO A 565 -7.83 17.23 14.43
CA PRO A 565 -8.37 18.59 14.36
C PRO A 565 -9.42 18.84 15.45
N GLY A 566 -9.53 20.10 15.87
CA GLY A 566 -10.54 20.54 16.83
C GLY A 566 -10.61 19.68 18.10
N ASP A 567 -11.81 19.20 18.38
CA ASP A 567 -12.16 18.34 19.51
C ASP A 567 -12.15 16.84 19.19
N ALA A 568 -11.66 16.43 18.02
CA ALA A 568 -11.44 15.02 17.72
C ALA A 568 -10.47 14.37 18.73
N ARG A 569 -10.71 13.09 19.03
CA ARG A 569 -9.91 12.31 20.00
C ARG A 569 -9.53 10.95 19.42
N GLU A 570 -8.54 10.29 20.03
CA GLU A 570 -8.23 8.90 19.68
C GLU A 570 -9.43 8.01 20.04
N ASP A 571 -9.82 7.11 19.15
CA ASP A 571 -11.09 6.39 19.20
C ASP A 571 -11.24 5.56 20.49
N TRP A 572 -10.16 4.94 20.96
CA TRP A 572 -10.17 4.18 22.21
C TRP A 572 -10.44 5.08 23.43
N THR A 573 -9.99 6.34 23.42
CA THR A 573 -10.26 7.30 24.51
C THR A 573 -11.73 7.72 24.51
N ILE A 574 -12.34 7.85 23.33
CA ILE A 574 -13.78 8.10 23.17
C ILE A 574 -14.56 6.94 23.81
N LEU A 575 -14.21 5.70 23.44
CA LEU A 575 -14.85 4.49 23.95
C LEU A 575 -14.65 4.35 25.46
N ARG A 576 -13.45 4.65 25.99
CA ARG A 576 -13.16 4.62 27.42
C ARG A 576 -13.97 5.65 28.19
N ALA A 577 -14.07 6.89 27.71
CA ALA A 577 -14.86 7.93 28.35
C ALA A 577 -16.36 7.61 28.31
N LEU A 578 -16.85 7.17 27.15
CA LEU A 578 -18.25 6.75 26.99
C LEU A 578 -18.59 5.58 27.90
N SER A 579 -17.71 4.59 28.04
CA SER A 579 -17.95 3.40 28.87
C SER A 579 -18.31 3.71 30.32
N ASP A 580 -17.70 4.76 30.88
CA ASP A 580 -17.98 5.22 32.24
C ASP A 580 -19.40 5.78 32.36
N LYS A 581 -19.80 6.60 31.37
CA LYS A 581 -21.15 7.16 31.28
C LYS A 581 -22.23 6.08 31.13
N LEU A 582 -21.89 4.98 30.45
CA LEU A 582 -22.79 3.85 30.24
C LEU A 582 -22.83 2.88 31.43
N GLY A 583 -22.00 3.06 32.47
CA GLY A 583 -21.90 2.16 33.61
C GLY A 583 -21.24 0.81 33.27
N ALA A 584 -20.54 0.73 32.14
CA ALA A 584 -19.83 -0.45 31.64
C ALA A 584 -18.34 -0.13 31.47
N THR A 585 -17.73 0.46 32.50
CA THR A 585 -16.39 1.06 32.46
C THR A 585 -15.32 0.08 31.98
N LEU A 586 -14.57 0.47 30.95
CA LEU A 586 -13.48 -0.33 30.40
C LEU A 586 -12.29 -0.41 31.39
N PRO A 587 -11.57 -1.53 31.46
CA PRO A 587 -10.57 -1.80 32.50
C PRO A 587 -9.17 -1.23 32.20
N PHE A 588 -9.08 -0.14 31.44
CA PHE A 588 -7.81 0.50 31.06
C PHE A 588 -7.96 2.01 30.97
N ASP A 589 -6.95 2.74 31.42
CA ASP A 589 -6.91 4.21 31.43
C ASP A 589 -5.74 4.79 30.62
N SER A 590 -4.87 3.93 30.09
CA SER A 590 -3.76 4.31 29.21
C SER A 590 -3.69 3.41 27.97
N PHE A 591 -3.01 3.90 26.94
CA PHE A 591 -2.80 3.16 25.69
C PHE A 591 -1.97 1.87 25.92
N GLU A 592 -1.00 1.91 26.84
CA GLU A 592 -0.18 0.76 27.23
C GLU A 592 -1.02 -0.29 27.95
N GLN A 593 -1.92 0.12 28.85
CA GLN A 593 -2.84 -0.80 29.53
C GLN A 593 -3.83 -1.43 28.54
N LEU A 594 -4.35 -0.64 27.59
CA LEU A 594 -5.18 -1.14 26.49
C LEU A 594 -4.45 -2.19 25.67
N ARG A 595 -3.22 -1.91 25.22
CA ARG A 595 -2.40 -2.88 24.48
C ARG A 595 -2.08 -4.13 25.29
N ALA A 596 -1.76 -3.98 26.58
CA ALA A 596 -1.51 -5.12 27.46
C ALA A 596 -2.76 -6.00 27.63
N ALA A 597 -3.93 -5.39 27.79
CA ALA A 597 -5.21 -6.12 27.87
C ALA A 597 -5.54 -6.81 26.53
N MET A 598 -5.30 -6.14 25.39
CA MET A 598 -5.49 -6.72 24.06
C MET A 598 -4.56 -7.92 23.85
N ALA A 599 -3.28 -7.80 24.21
CA ALA A 599 -2.31 -8.88 24.11
C ALA A 599 -2.59 -10.03 25.10
N ALA A 600 -3.20 -9.76 26.25
CA ALA A 600 -3.61 -10.82 27.17
C ALA A 600 -4.76 -11.65 26.60
N ASP A 601 -5.71 -11.01 25.91
CA ASP A 601 -6.86 -11.68 25.27
C ASP A 601 -6.48 -12.35 23.95
N VAL A 602 -5.61 -11.72 23.16
CA VAL A 602 -5.15 -12.17 21.83
C VAL A 602 -3.61 -12.03 21.77
N PRO A 603 -2.86 -13.03 22.26
CA PRO A 603 -1.40 -12.98 22.37
C PRO A 603 -0.67 -12.62 21.09
N GLU A 604 -1.21 -13.03 19.94
CA GLU A 604 -0.67 -12.75 18.61
C GLU A 604 -0.56 -11.25 18.32
N LEU A 605 -1.45 -10.41 18.88
CA LEU A 605 -1.43 -8.95 18.70
C LEU A 605 -0.40 -8.25 19.62
N GLY A 606 0.23 -8.98 20.53
CA GLY A 606 1.19 -8.42 21.49
C GLY A 606 2.53 -8.02 20.89
N GLN A 607 2.91 -8.60 19.75
CA GLN A 607 4.23 -8.42 19.11
C GLN A 607 4.08 -8.17 17.61
N GLU A 608 4.96 -7.34 17.05
CA GLU A 608 5.05 -7.19 15.59
C GLU A 608 5.66 -8.43 14.95
N GLY A 609 5.20 -8.78 13.77
CA GLY A 609 5.69 -9.94 13.04
C GLY A 609 4.58 -10.79 12.43
N LEU A 610 4.99 -11.86 11.75
CA LEU A 610 4.09 -12.75 11.02
C LEU A 610 3.44 -13.76 11.97
N VAL A 611 2.11 -13.74 12.03
CA VAL A 611 1.32 -14.76 12.73
C VAL A 611 1.02 -15.90 11.77
N ARG A 612 1.37 -17.13 12.16
CA ARG A 612 1.05 -18.34 11.38
C ARG A 612 -0.18 -19.02 11.96
N TYR A 613 -1.13 -19.36 11.09
CA TYR A 613 -2.36 -20.04 11.48
C TYR A 613 -2.27 -21.53 11.15
N ASN A 614 -2.78 -22.36 12.07
CA ASN A 614 -2.89 -23.79 11.81
C ASN A 614 -3.88 -24.06 10.68
N TRP A 615 -3.49 -24.91 9.74
CA TRP A 615 -4.35 -25.34 8.65
C TRP A 615 -5.33 -26.43 9.12
N ALA A 616 -6.57 -26.03 9.41
CA ALA A 616 -7.65 -26.93 9.80
C ALA A 616 -8.98 -26.45 9.21
N PRO A 617 -9.16 -26.57 7.88
CA PRO A 617 -10.27 -25.93 7.19
C PRO A 617 -11.63 -26.53 7.55
N PRO A 618 -12.69 -25.71 7.60
CA PRO A 618 -14.05 -26.17 7.80
C PRO A 618 -14.54 -27.01 6.60
N LYS A 619 -15.52 -27.87 6.85
CA LYS A 619 -16.24 -28.58 5.78
C LYS A 619 -17.41 -27.73 5.31
N LEU A 620 -17.29 -27.14 4.14
CA LEU A 620 -18.32 -26.33 3.49
C LEU A 620 -18.85 -27.01 2.22
N ALA A 621 -19.90 -26.45 1.62
CA ALA A 621 -20.40 -26.92 0.33
C ALA A 621 -19.32 -26.75 -0.76
N ALA A 622 -19.04 -27.82 -1.50
CA ALA A 622 -17.97 -27.85 -2.51
C ALA A 622 -18.40 -27.33 -3.89
N GLU A 623 -19.68 -27.00 -4.06
CA GLU A 623 -20.24 -26.53 -5.33
C GLU A 623 -20.81 -25.11 -5.18
N ALA A 624 -20.44 -24.25 -6.12
CA ALA A 624 -21.05 -22.94 -6.32
C ALA A 624 -21.23 -22.71 -7.83
N LYS A 625 -22.18 -21.84 -8.20
CA LYS A 625 -22.46 -21.48 -9.59
C LYS A 625 -22.81 -20.00 -9.64
N GLY A 626 -22.63 -19.39 -10.80
CA GLY A 626 -22.98 -18.01 -11.05
C GLY A 626 -21.76 -17.13 -11.32
N PRO A 627 -22.01 -15.97 -11.94
CA PRO A 627 -20.96 -15.06 -12.35
C PRO A 627 -20.33 -14.36 -11.15
N VAL A 628 -19.04 -14.05 -11.30
CA VAL A 628 -18.29 -13.26 -10.33
C VAL A 628 -18.31 -11.78 -10.75
N ASN A 629 -18.31 -10.89 -9.77
CA ASN A 629 -18.14 -9.45 -9.97
C ASN A 629 -17.05 -8.93 -9.02
N TYR A 630 -16.23 -7.98 -9.48
CA TYR A 630 -15.23 -7.35 -8.63
C TYR A 630 -15.86 -6.24 -7.80
N PRO A 631 -15.59 -6.17 -6.48
CA PRO A 631 -16.24 -5.20 -5.59
C PRO A 631 -15.70 -3.78 -5.70
N ILE A 632 -14.49 -3.60 -6.24
CA ILE A 632 -13.88 -2.28 -6.44
C ILE A 632 -14.21 -1.78 -7.84
N ALA A 633 -15.15 -0.85 -7.94
CA ALA A 633 -15.50 -0.16 -9.19
C ALA A 633 -14.53 0.99 -9.52
N ASP A 634 -13.94 1.60 -8.50
CA ASP A 634 -13.01 2.73 -8.64
C ASP A 634 -11.87 2.58 -7.63
N PHE A 635 -10.66 2.36 -8.12
CA PHE A 635 -9.46 2.19 -7.29
C PHE A 635 -9.17 3.41 -6.40
N TYR A 636 -9.44 4.62 -6.89
CA TYR A 636 -9.07 5.87 -6.20
C TYR A 636 -10.10 6.30 -5.16
N LEU A 637 -11.34 5.80 -5.20
CA LEU A 637 -12.45 6.26 -4.34
C LEU A 637 -13.01 5.19 -3.38
N THR A 638 -12.13 4.34 -2.85
CA THR A 638 -12.52 3.14 -2.07
C THR A 638 -12.88 3.38 -0.61
N ASN A 639 -12.47 4.48 0.01
CA ASN A 639 -12.70 4.74 1.44
C ASN A 639 -12.93 6.25 1.70
N ALA A 640 -13.38 6.58 2.91
CA ALA A 640 -13.77 7.95 3.26
C ALA A 640 -12.65 8.99 3.09
N ILE A 641 -11.39 8.61 3.37
CA ILE A 641 -10.24 9.50 3.21
C ILE A 641 -10.01 9.80 1.72
N CYS A 642 -10.01 8.76 0.90
CA CYS A 642 -9.80 8.90 -0.54
C CYS A 642 -10.98 9.64 -1.20
N ARG A 643 -12.22 9.41 -0.76
CA ARG A 643 -13.39 10.16 -1.26
C ARG A 643 -13.38 11.64 -0.88
N ALA A 644 -12.70 12.01 0.20
CA ALA A 644 -12.50 13.40 0.59
C ALA A 644 -11.32 14.08 -0.12
N SER A 645 -10.44 13.31 -0.77
CA SER A 645 -9.25 13.80 -1.47
C SER A 645 -9.59 14.34 -2.87
N PRO A 646 -9.35 15.64 -3.15
CA PRO A 646 -9.45 16.18 -4.50
C PRO A 646 -8.48 15.52 -5.47
N THR A 647 -7.28 15.15 -5.02
CA THR A 647 -6.29 14.44 -5.85
C THR A 647 -6.85 13.10 -6.31
N MET A 648 -7.43 12.32 -5.41
CA MET A 648 -8.07 11.04 -5.75
C MET A 648 -9.30 11.22 -6.63
N GLN A 649 -10.09 12.27 -6.42
CA GLN A 649 -11.20 12.62 -7.32
C GLN A 649 -10.70 12.93 -8.74
N ARG A 650 -9.59 13.69 -8.88
CA ARG A 650 -8.98 13.96 -10.19
C ARG A 650 -8.42 12.69 -10.82
N CYS A 651 -7.75 11.82 -10.05
CA CYS A 651 -7.28 10.52 -10.54
C CYS A 651 -8.44 9.64 -11.01
N SER A 652 -9.54 9.57 -10.27
CA SER A 652 -10.76 8.86 -10.67
C SER A 652 -11.31 9.41 -11.99
N ALA A 653 -11.60 10.71 -12.05
CA ALA A 653 -12.14 11.38 -13.23
C ALA A 653 -11.28 11.13 -14.48
N GLU A 654 -9.97 11.35 -14.38
CA GLU A 654 -9.07 11.31 -15.53
C GLU A 654 -8.59 9.89 -15.89
N LEU A 655 -8.13 9.12 -14.90
CA LEU A 655 -7.45 7.84 -15.15
C LEU A 655 -8.43 6.67 -15.26
N VAL A 656 -9.57 6.74 -14.57
CA VAL A 656 -10.60 5.69 -14.57
C VAL A 656 -11.74 6.04 -15.54
N HIS A 657 -12.30 7.24 -15.44
CA HIS A 657 -13.49 7.66 -16.22
C HIS A 657 -13.17 8.40 -17.52
N GLY A 658 -11.90 8.72 -17.76
CA GLY A 658 -11.42 9.30 -19.03
C GLY A 658 -11.83 10.75 -19.27
N GLU A 659 -12.14 11.50 -18.21
CA GLU A 659 -12.39 12.94 -18.31
C GLU A 659 -11.12 13.69 -18.73
N GLU A 660 -11.24 14.56 -19.72
CA GLU A 660 -10.13 15.40 -20.18
C GLU A 660 -10.05 16.69 -19.36
N PHE A 661 -8.87 16.95 -18.79
CA PHE A 661 -8.57 18.21 -18.11
C PHE A 661 -7.70 19.06 -19.03
N ALA A 662 -8.18 20.28 -19.35
CA ALA A 662 -7.35 21.26 -19.99
C ALA A 662 -6.31 21.77 -18.98
N GLU A 663 -5.03 21.45 -19.19
CA GLU A 663 -3.96 22.15 -18.48
C GLU A 663 -3.61 23.43 -19.22
N ALA A 664 -3.53 24.53 -18.47
CA ALA A 664 -2.89 25.72 -18.98
C ALA A 664 -1.43 25.36 -19.31
N ALA A 665 -0.96 25.74 -20.50
CA ALA A 665 0.47 25.75 -20.77
C ALA A 665 1.10 26.79 -19.84
N GLU A 666 1.74 26.35 -18.76
CA GLU A 666 2.60 27.20 -17.93
C GLU A 666 4.01 27.30 -18.54
#